data_AF-A0A952Z4A4-F1
#
_entry.id   AF-A0A952Z4A4-F1
#
_cell.length_a   1.000
_cell.length_b   1.000
_cell.length_c   1.000
_cell.angle_alpha   90.00
_cell.angle_beta   90.00
_cell.angle_gamma   90.00
#
_symmetry.space_group_name_H-M   'P 1'
#
loop_
_entity.id
_entity.type
_entity.pdbx_description
1 polymer ?
#
loop_
_entity_poly.entity_id
_entity_poly.type
_entity_poly.pdbx_seq_one_letter_code
_entity_poly.pdbx_strand_id
1 'polypeptide(L)'
;MNPDSEIVVNTATTVIKSNPFVRGFRQCMTWLHTWGGLWAGWVLFVIFLTGTLGVFDDPITRWMKPEQPPAAEVISTGTERAQAVRLAQTYLQQAMPRGEFWGIELPGEFDSAVGVFWQEDEESELQQARLDPVTGEALDKTIGRETEGGHHFVHMHFEFHAGEAGIWLVGFFTMVMLAALVSGVVIHKRIFKDFFTFRPKKGQRSWLDAHNVASVLTLPFQFMIVYTGLVIFYTLYMPAGIFAHYSSKEVYFSQLLSRPAPRAETHIEAQVVSLDQLLLTTETRLDRPASFVSVTHPGDSSASVRVFGLVDAVESEQYLLPPGGGSVIFDGISGAILDVQLPGEHRGGGAQAVQRVMGTLHMARFGGDTIRWLYFLCGLAGAVMIATGSILFMVKRRQKALNEFGAQTRRIYRLIETLNVAVIAGLCIACIAYLWGNRLIPVGIEDRSYWEIATFFAVWLAALLHASIRPVASAWVEQLSLAALLCLALPLLNGLTTGQQVWTYGLQGDWERAGVELTVIGLGLLLAIMANKARSMAPAAFPQKAAAPVPAAYRNGILMRVLAATLGGYAAASGLAMLLPLVLPMARAEAVLASTLLSFVAYTGVIIWVFSVQAPKRAWQGAFFLAAGCTLTLFASTMPGGM
;
A
#
# COMPACT_ATOMS: atom_id res chain seq x y z
N MET A 1 53.25 41.14 -31.08
CA MET A 1 52.36 41.33 -29.92
C MET A 1 51.21 42.21 -30.40
N ASN A 2 49.94 41.81 -30.42
CA ASN A 2 49.24 40.79 -29.65
C ASN A 2 48.09 40.23 -30.54
N PRO A 3 48.03 38.92 -30.83
CA PRO A 3 46.88 38.31 -31.47
C PRO A 3 45.90 37.83 -30.39
N ASP A 4 44.79 38.55 -30.24
CA ASP A 4 43.66 38.11 -29.43
C ASP A 4 43.10 36.83 -30.04
N SER A 5 43.33 35.75 -29.31
CA SER A 5 42.85 34.42 -29.61
C SER A 5 41.35 34.35 -29.32
N GLU A 6 40.58 34.18 -30.40
CA GLU A 6 39.32 33.44 -30.37
C GLU A 6 39.56 32.06 -29.74
N ILE A 7 39.43 31.95 -28.42
CA ILE A 7 39.14 30.67 -27.81
C ILE A 7 37.64 30.47 -27.97
N VAL A 8 37.29 29.90 -29.13
CA VAL A 8 36.04 29.19 -29.39
C VAL A 8 35.80 28.26 -28.20
N VAL A 9 34.92 28.66 -27.29
CA VAL A 9 34.42 27.81 -26.21
C VAL A 9 33.57 26.74 -26.87
N ASN A 10 34.25 25.67 -27.26
CA ASN A 10 33.70 24.55 -27.98
C ASN A 10 32.48 24.01 -27.23
N THR A 11 31.34 23.95 -27.90
CA THR A 11 30.02 23.56 -27.37
C THR A 11 30.06 22.18 -26.71
N ALA A 12 31.03 21.33 -27.08
CA ALA A 12 31.31 20.03 -26.49
C ALA A 12 31.73 20.11 -25.00
N THR A 13 32.48 21.13 -24.58
CA THR A 13 33.00 21.24 -23.21
C THR A 13 31.91 21.62 -22.20
N THR A 14 30.85 22.28 -22.67
CA THR A 14 29.64 22.61 -21.90
C THR A 14 28.69 21.40 -21.77
N VAL A 15 28.66 20.53 -22.79
CA VAL A 15 27.92 19.26 -22.78
C VAL A 15 28.53 18.27 -21.77
N ILE A 16 29.85 18.24 -21.65
CA ILE A 16 30.57 17.39 -20.65
C ILE A 16 30.34 17.89 -19.21
N LYS A 17 30.07 19.19 -19.00
CA LYS A 17 29.82 19.73 -17.65
C LYS A 17 28.41 19.43 -17.10
N SER A 18 27.46 19.01 -17.94
CA SER A 18 26.06 18.77 -17.55
C SER A 18 25.65 17.28 -17.50
N ASN A 19 26.45 16.36 -18.03
CA ASN A 19 26.11 14.94 -18.05
C ASN A 19 26.64 14.18 -16.79
N PRO A 20 25.78 13.77 -15.84
CA PRO A 20 26.20 13.05 -14.64
C PRO A 20 26.78 11.66 -14.98
N PHE A 21 26.40 11.07 -16.11
CA PHE A 21 26.81 9.73 -16.55
C PHE A 21 28.27 9.66 -17.03
N VAL A 22 28.97 10.80 -17.05
CA VAL A 22 30.42 10.91 -17.36
C VAL A 22 31.23 11.20 -16.09
N ARG A 23 30.61 11.65 -14.99
CA ARG A 23 31.30 12.19 -13.80
C ARG A 23 31.53 11.19 -12.67
N GLY A 24 30.96 9.99 -12.75
CA GLY A 24 31.15 8.90 -11.78
C GLY A 24 29.86 8.40 -11.15
N PHE A 25 29.94 7.23 -10.51
CA PHE A 25 28.79 6.49 -9.96
C PHE A 25 27.94 7.33 -8.99
N ARG A 26 28.59 8.07 -8.09
CA ARG A 26 27.89 8.90 -7.09
C ARG A 26 27.05 10.01 -7.73
N GLN A 27 27.53 10.64 -8.80
CA GLN A 27 26.77 11.67 -9.52
C GLN A 27 25.56 11.08 -10.24
N CYS A 28 25.69 9.86 -10.78
CA CYS A 28 24.56 9.13 -11.35
C CYS A 28 23.49 8.83 -10.30
N MET A 29 23.90 8.32 -9.13
CA MET A 29 22.97 8.07 -8.02
C MET A 29 22.34 9.36 -7.49
N THR A 30 23.10 10.46 -7.41
CA THR A 30 22.56 11.78 -7.05
C THR A 30 21.46 12.22 -8.01
N TRP A 31 21.66 11.99 -9.32
CA TRP A 31 20.66 12.29 -10.33
C TRP A 31 19.42 11.42 -10.16
N LEU A 32 19.61 10.09 -10.02
CA LEU A 32 18.52 9.12 -9.87
C LEU A 32 17.68 9.41 -8.63
N HIS A 33 18.32 9.62 -7.47
CA HIS A 33 17.64 9.96 -6.22
C HIS A 33 16.87 11.29 -6.32
N THR A 34 17.50 12.33 -6.89
CA THR A 34 16.87 13.67 -6.95
C THR A 34 15.67 13.70 -7.88
N TRP A 35 15.78 13.12 -9.08
CA TRP A 35 14.72 13.17 -10.08
C TRP A 35 13.70 12.06 -9.89
N GLY A 36 14.14 10.82 -9.63
CA GLY A 36 13.24 9.71 -9.30
C GLY A 36 12.45 10.01 -8.04
N GLY A 37 13.10 10.52 -6.99
CA GLY A 37 12.43 10.92 -5.75
C GLY A 37 11.47 12.09 -5.90
N LEU A 38 11.73 13.06 -6.79
CA LEU A 38 10.78 14.15 -7.04
C LEU A 38 9.50 13.65 -7.72
N TRP A 39 9.64 12.94 -8.85
CA TRP A 39 8.50 12.52 -9.64
C TRP A 39 7.66 11.46 -8.92
N ALA A 40 8.31 10.56 -8.19
CA ALA A 40 7.61 9.62 -7.32
C ALA A 40 7.06 10.29 -6.05
N GLY A 41 7.68 11.39 -5.61
CA GLY A 41 7.43 12.00 -4.30
C GLY A 41 5.97 12.36 -4.04
N TRP A 42 5.22 12.81 -5.04
CA TRP A 42 3.80 13.12 -4.81
C TRP A 42 2.96 11.88 -4.53
N VAL A 43 3.13 10.83 -5.34
CA VAL A 43 2.40 9.56 -5.15
C VAL A 43 2.86 8.88 -3.86
N LEU A 44 4.18 8.84 -3.61
CA LEU A 44 4.74 8.27 -2.38
C LEU A 44 4.32 9.05 -1.13
N PHE A 45 4.14 10.37 -1.21
CA PHE A 45 3.60 11.14 -0.08
C PHE A 45 2.19 10.71 0.25
N VAL A 46 1.35 10.51 -0.77
CA VAL A 46 -0.03 10.03 -0.58
C VAL A 46 0.00 8.65 0.07
N ILE A 47 0.74 7.70 -0.51
CA ILE A 47 0.92 6.34 0.02
C ILE A 47 1.38 6.38 1.49
N PHE A 48 2.42 7.16 1.82
CA PHE A 48 2.93 7.21 3.20
C PHE A 48 1.93 7.84 4.16
N LEU A 49 1.26 8.93 3.77
CA LEU A 49 0.30 9.60 4.65
C LEU A 49 -0.92 8.72 4.89
N THR A 50 -1.52 8.15 3.84
CA THR A 50 -2.72 7.31 3.98
C THR A 50 -2.38 5.97 4.62
N GLY A 51 -1.22 5.38 4.34
CA GLY A 51 -0.75 4.19 5.03
C GLY A 51 -0.50 4.42 6.53
N THR A 52 0.03 5.61 6.88
CA THR A 52 0.20 6.01 8.29
C THR A 52 -1.15 6.09 9.02
N LEU A 53 -2.18 6.61 8.36
CA LEU A 53 -3.55 6.66 8.91
C LEU A 53 -4.18 5.26 8.96
N GLY A 54 -3.94 4.43 7.94
CA GLY A 54 -4.45 3.06 7.84
C GLY A 54 -3.92 2.09 8.90
N VAL A 55 -2.84 2.41 9.61
CA VAL A 55 -2.43 1.65 10.81
C VAL A 55 -3.52 1.68 11.90
N PHE A 56 -4.35 2.72 11.92
CA PHE A 56 -5.48 2.88 12.83
C PHE A 56 -6.82 2.76 12.11
N ASP A 57 -6.90 1.82 11.16
CA ASP A 57 -8.12 1.49 10.44
C ASP A 57 -9.32 1.26 11.38
N ASP A 58 -9.24 0.25 12.26
CA ASP A 58 -10.36 -0.09 13.15
C ASP A 58 -10.75 1.07 14.09
N PRO A 59 -9.82 1.76 14.79
CA PRO A 59 -10.17 2.91 15.62
C PRO A 59 -10.85 4.06 14.85
N ILE A 60 -10.41 4.33 13.61
CA ILE A 60 -11.04 5.35 12.75
C ILE A 60 -12.44 4.89 12.34
N THR A 61 -12.59 3.64 11.89
CA THR A 61 -13.88 3.04 11.53
C THR A 61 -14.87 3.11 12.69
N ARG A 62 -14.43 2.75 13.90
CA ARG A 62 -15.24 2.80 15.12
C ARG A 62 -15.64 4.23 15.50
N TRP A 63 -14.76 5.21 15.34
CA TRP A 63 -15.11 6.63 15.53
C TRP A 63 -16.10 7.11 14.46
N MET A 64 -15.99 6.59 13.24
CA MET A 64 -16.89 6.87 12.13
C MET A 64 -18.25 6.15 12.23
N LYS A 65 -18.48 5.31 13.24
CA LYS A 65 -19.77 4.63 13.52
C LYS A 65 -20.23 4.90 14.98
N PRO A 66 -20.64 6.13 15.34
CA PRO A 66 -20.97 6.51 16.71
C PRO A 66 -22.21 5.81 17.28
N GLU A 67 -23.08 5.26 16.42
CA GLU A 67 -24.26 4.48 16.82
C GLU A 67 -23.91 3.09 17.33
N GLN A 68 -22.73 2.57 17.01
CA GLN A 68 -22.31 1.27 17.52
C GLN A 68 -22.09 1.36 19.03
N PRO A 69 -22.73 0.47 19.81
CA PRO A 69 -22.51 0.40 21.25
C PRO A 69 -21.03 0.07 21.54
N PRO A 70 -20.53 0.38 22.76
CA PRO A 70 -19.25 -0.14 23.22
C PRO A 70 -19.24 -1.66 23.05
N ALA A 71 -18.12 -2.24 22.57
CA ALA A 71 -17.97 -3.67 22.35
C ALA A 71 -18.53 -4.45 23.56
N ALA A 72 -19.69 -5.05 23.37
CA ALA A 72 -20.34 -5.91 24.35
C ALA A 72 -20.02 -7.35 23.95
N GLU A 73 -19.78 -8.21 24.95
CA GLU A 73 -19.52 -9.64 24.80
C GLU A 73 -20.64 -10.34 24.00
N VAL A 74 -20.54 -10.36 22.68
CA VAL A 74 -21.28 -11.35 21.86
C VAL A 74 -20.39 -12.58 21.78
N ILE A 75 -20.17 -13.22 22.93
CA ILE A 75 -19.69 -14.60 22.95
C ILE A 75 -20.92 -15.47 22.73
N SER A 76 -21.27 -15.67 21.46
CA SER A 76 -22.21 -16.69 21.05
C SER A 76 -21.61 -18.07 21.32
N THR A 77 -22.28 -18.89 22.12
CA THR A 77 -21.93 -20.31 22.34
C THR A 77 -21.77 -21.05 21.00
N GLY A 78 -21.03 -22.17 20.98
CA GLY A 78 -20.88 -22.96 19.75
C GLY A 78 -22.23 -23.39 19.14
N THR A 79 -23.25 -23.62 19.96
CA THR A 79 -24.62 -23.90 19.54
C THR A 79 -25.31 -22.72 18.86
N GLU A 80 -25.15 -21.50 19.37
CA GLU A 80 -25.72 -20.30 18.74
C GLU A 80 -25.04 -19.99 17.40
N ARG A 81 -23.71 -20.19 17.31
CA ARG A 81 -22.98 -20.02 16.04
C ARG A 81 -23.37 -21.06 15.00
N ALA A 82 -23.56 -22.31 15.42
CA ALA A 82 -24.08 -23.37 14.56
C ALA A 82 -25.49 -23.02 14.03
N GLN A 83 -26.37 -22.48 14.87
CA GLN A 83 -27.69 -22.00 14.44
C GLN A 83 -27.58 -20.84 13.44
N ALA A 84 -26.74 -19.86 13.69
CA ALA A 84 -26.51 -18.73 12.79
C ALA A 84 -26.02 -19.19 11.41
N VAL A 85 -25.08 -20.15 11.35
CA VAL A 85 -24.61 -20.73 10.07
C VAL A 85 -25.71 -21.49 9.34
N ARG A 86 -26.57 -22.22 10.06
CA ARG A 86 -27.72 -22.91 9.45
C ARG A 86 -28.70 -21.90 8.80
N LEU A 87 -28.98 -20.79 9.48
CA LEU A 87 -29.84 -19.74 8.96
C LEU A 87 -29.21 -19.06 7.73
N ALA A 88 -27.92 -18.73 7.80
CA ALA A 88 -27.17 -18.18 6.68
C ALA A 88 -27.12 -19.13 5.47
N GLN A 89 -26.90 -20.43 5.69
CA GLN A 89 -26.98 -21.44 4.63
C GLN A 89 -28.36 -21.46 3.97
N THR A 90 -29.43 -21.37 4.77
CA THR A 90 -30.81 -21.35 4.26
C THR A 90 -31.06 -20.12 3.39
N TYR A 91 -30.59 -18.95 3.82
CA TYR A 91 -30.66 -17.71 3.05
C TYR A 91 -29.89 -17.84 1.72
N LEU A 92 -28.65 -18.31 1.75
CA LEU A 92 -27.80 -18.48 0.57
C LEU A 92 -28.38 -19.48 -0.43
N GLN A 93 -28.98 -20.57 0.06
CA GLN A 93 -29.69 -21.54 -0.79
C GLN A 93 -30.90 -20.93 -1.51
N GLN A 94 -31.56 -19.92 -0.93
CA GLN A 94 -32.67 -19.21 -1.57
C GLN A 94 -32.17 -18.12 -2.52
N ALA A 95 -31.13 -17.38 -2.11
CA ALA A 95 -30.57 -16.29 -2.88
C ALA A 95 -29.84 -16.77 -4.13
N MET A 96 -29.00 -17.80 -4.00
CA MET A 96 -28.22 -18.35 -5.10
C MET A 96 -27.91 -19.85 -4.85
N PRO A 97 -28.83 -20.77 -5.21
CA PRO A 97 -28.67 -22.21 -4.98
C PRO A 97 -27.42 -22.82 -5.63
N ARG A 98 -26.95 -22.21 -6.73
CA ARG A 98 -25.79 -22.64 -7.50
C ARG A 98 -24.95 -21.45 -7.92
N GLY A 99 -23.63 -21.57 -7.81
CA GLY A 99 -22.66 -20.58 -8.28
C GLY A 99 -21.24 -20.96 -7.88
N GLU A 100 -20.30 -20.05 -8.07
CA GLU A 100 -18.87 -20.25 -7.78
C GLU A 100 -18.58 -20.30 -6.28
N PHE A 101 -19.20 -19.39 -5.50
CA PHE A 101 -18.79 -19.15 -4.11
C PHE A 101 -19.94 -18.76 -3.18
N TRP A 102 -19.94 -19.33 -1.97
CA TRP A 102 -20.61 -18.78 -0.80
C TRP A 102 -19.60 -18.49 0.33
N GLY A 103 -19.81 -17.40 1.05
CA GLY A 103 -19.10 -17.04 2.27
C GLY A 103 -20.07 -16.74 3.41
N ILE A 104 -19.76 -17.20 4.62
CA ILE A 104 -20.49 -16.88 5.85
C ILE A 104 -19.47 -16.37 6.88
N GLU A 105 -19.55 -15.09 7.21
CA GLU A 105 -18.79 -14.45 8.29
C GLU A 105 -19.62 -14.46 9.57
N LEU A 106 -19.04 -15.05 10.62
CA LEU A 106 -19.70 -15.18 11.92
C LEU A 106 -19.62 -13.87 12.71
N PRO A 107 -20.57 -13.63 13.63
CA PRO A 107 -20.52 -12.49 14.53
C PRO A 107 -19.20 -12.40 15.29
N GLY A 108 -18.66 -11.19 15.40
CA GLY A 108 -17.39 -10.88 16.06
C GLY A 108 -17.47 -9.65 16.96
N GLU A 109 -16.32 -9.18 17.42
CA GLU A 109 -16.22 -8.06 18.37
C GLU A 109 -16.75 -6.73 17.82
N PHE A 110 -16.65 -6.52 16.49
CA PHE A 110 -16.98 -5.26 15.82
C PHE A 110 -18.30 -5.30 15.03
N ASP A 111 -18.83 -6.50 14.78
CA ASP A 111 -20.10 -6.71 14.10
C ASP A 111 -20.83 -7.91 14.70
N SER A 112 -22.03 -7.67 15.25
CA SER A 112 -22.89 -8.71 15.81
C SER A 112 -23.75 -9.43 14.76
N ALA A 113 -23.77 -8.94 13.51
CA ALA A 113 -24.52 -9.55 12.42
C ALA A 113 -23.75 -10.71 11.78
N VAL A 114 -24.47 -11.60 11.10
CA VAL A 114 -23.87 -12.63 10.23
C VAL A 114 -23.70 -12.01 8.85
N GLY A 115 -22.46 -11.90 8.37
CA GLY A 115 -22.18 -11.51 6.99
C GLY A 115 -22.37 -12.70 6.06
N VAL A 116 -23.10 -12.54 4.96
CA VAL A 116 -23.19 -13.55 3.89
C VAL A 116 -22.77 -12.95 2.56
N PHE A 117 -21.97 -13.72 1.82
CA PHE A 117 -21.37 -13.32 0.55
C PHE A 117 -21.64 -14.40 -0.49
N TRP A 118 -21.90 -14.01 -1.74
CA TRP A 118 -22.09 -14.97 -2.82
C TRP A 118 -21.68 -14.41 -4.18
N GLN A 119 -21.26 -15.30 -5.07
CA GLN A 119 -20.79 -14.98 -6.42
C GLN A 119 -21.20 -16.08 -7.41
N GLU A 120 -21.78 -15.67 -8.55
CA GLU A 120 -22.28 -16.59 -9.57
C GLU A 120 -21.15 -17.26 -10.35
N ASP A 121 -20.20 -16.47 -10.85
CA ASP A 121 -18.99 -16.91 -11.55
C ASP A 121 -17.79 -16.02 -11.16
N GLU A 122 -16.56 -16.41 -11.52
CA GLU A 122 -15.34 -15.64 -11.18
C GLU A 122 -15.35 -14.18 -11.65
N GLU A 123 -16.14 -13.82 -12.68
CA GLU A 123 -16.20 -12.47 -13.26
C GLU A 123 -17.30 -11.59 -12.63
N SER A 124 -18.28 -12.21 -11.96
CA SER A 124 -19.42 -11.53 -11.34
C SER A 124 -19.02 -10.73 -10.09
N GLU A 125 -19.72 -9.62 -9.84
CA GLU A 125 -19.55 -8.86 -8.60
C GLU A 125 -19.95 -9.70 -7.39
N LEU A 126 -19.15 -9.63 -6.31
CA LEU A 126 -19.45 -10.26 -5.04
C LEU A 126 -20.67 -9.57 -4.41
N GLN A 127 -21.76 -10.30 -4.26
CA GLN A 127 -22.96 -9.81 -3.58
C GLN A 127 -22.85 -10.11 -2.08
N GLN A 128 -23.42 -9.21 -1.26
CA GLN A 128 -23.37 -9.34 0.20
C GLN A 128 -24.69 -8.94 0.88
N ALA A 129 -24.97 -9.57 2.02
CA ALA A 129 -26.06 -9.19 2.93
C ALA A 129 -25.62 -9.40 4.39
N ARG A 130 -26.27 -8.70 5.31
CA ARG A 130 -26.10 -8.88 6.77
C ARG A 130 -27.38 -9.47 7.33
N LEU A 131 -27.26 -10.54 8.12
CA LEU A 131 -28.39 -11.25 8.69
C LEU A 131 -28.39 -11.12 10.21
N ASP A 132 -29.58 -11.11 10.80
CA ASP A 132 -29.74 -11.28 12.24
C ASP A 132 -29.30 -12.72 12.63
N PRO A 133 -28.40 -12.88 13.61
CA PRO A 133 -27.86 -14.20 13.98
C PRO A 133 -28.91 -15.14 14.62
N VAL A 134 -30.03 -14.62 15.09
CA VAL A 134 -31.10 -15.36 15.77
C VAL A 134 -32.25 -15.67 14.81
N THR A 135 -32.69 -14.68 14.02
CA THR A 135 -33.85 -14.86 13.11
C THR A 135 -33.45 -15.32 11.71
N GLY A 136 -32.22 -14.98 11.26
CA GLY A 136 -31.77 -15.24 9.90
C GLY A 136 -32.35 -14.27 8.86
N GLU A 137 -33.13 -13.28 9.29
CA GLU A 137 -33.68 -12.26 8.40
C GLU A 137 -32.59 -11.26 8.01
N ALA A 138 -32.67 -10.78 6.76
CA ALA A 138 -31.78 -9.73 6.29
C ALA A 138 -32.03 -8.44 7.09
N LEU A 139 -30.97 -7.92 7.71
CA LEU A 139 -30.99 -6.64 8.39
C LEU A 139 -31.20 -5.54 7.36
N ASP A 140 -32.07 -4.59 7.68
CA ASP A 140 -32.26 -3.42 6.83
C ASP A 140 -30.95 -2.62 6.75
N LYS A 141 -30.53 -2.28 5.53
CA LYS A 141 -29.35 -1.46 5.25
C LYS A 141 -29.40 -0.09 5.95
N THR A 142 -30.58 0.32 6.43
CA THR A 142 -30.80 1.58 7.15
C THR A 142 -30.41 1.55 8.63
N ILE A 143 -30.12 0.38 9.22
CA ILE A 143 -29.75 0.28 10.64
C ILE A 143 -28.26 0.57 10.82
N GLY A 144 -27.96 1.84 11.09
CA GLY A 144 -26.59 2.36 11.26
C GLY A 144 -26.08 3.06 10.01
N ARG A 145 -24.99 3.83 10.14
CA ARG A 145 -24.39 4.52 8.99
C ARG A 145 -23.43 3.60 8.25
N GLU A 146 -23.69 3.38 6.96
CA GLU A 146 -22.72 2.78 6.06
C GLU A 146 -21.54 3.73 5.87
N THR A 147 -20.33 3.21 6.01
CA THR A 147 -19.08 3.98 5.87
C THR A 147 -17.93 3.05 5.55
N GLU A 148 -17.02 3.52 4.69
CA GLU A 148 -15.72 2.87 4.47
C GLU A 148 -14.79 3.02 5.68
N GLY A 149 -15.10 3.92 6.63
CA GLY A 149 -14.31 4.06 7.84
C GLY A 149 -12.83 4.35 7.56
N GLY A 150 -11.95 3.73 8.34
CA GLY A 150 -10.50 3.73 8.14
C GLY A 150 -10.03 2.96 6.90
N HIS A 151 -10.82 1.99 6.40
CA HIS A 151 -10.47 1.19 5.22
C HIS A 151 -10.25 2.09 4.00
N HIS A 152 -10.95 3.22 3.90
CA HIS A 152 -10.69 4.24 2.88
C HIS A 152 -9.20 4.59 2.76
N PHE A 153 -8.49 4.77 3.89
CA PHE A 153 -7.07 5.11 3.89
C PHE A 153 -6.19 3.94 3.45
N VAL A 154 -6.61 2.70 3.75
CA VAL A 154 -5.97 1.47 3.28
C VAL A 154 -6.13 1.34 1.76
N HIS A 155 -7.36 1.41 1.23
CA HIS A 155 -7.64 1.41 -0.21
C HIS A 155 -6.90 2.55 -0.94
N MET A 156 -6.87 3.74 -0.35
CA MET A 156 -6.10 4.86 -0.90
C MET A 156 -4.58 4.58 -0.91
N HIS A 157 -4.06 3.87 0.09
CA HIS A 157 -2.65 3.52 0.21
C HIS A 157 -2.17 2.52 -0.86
N PHE A 158 -2.93 1.45 -1.12
CA PHE A 158 -2.48 0.37 -2.00
C PHE A 158 -3.06 0.42 -3.42
N GLU A 159 -4.20 1.10 -3.65
CA GLU A 159 -4.86 1.12 -4.96
C GLU A 159 -5.52 2.44 -5.38
N PHE A 160 -5.49 3.50 -4.56
CA PHE A 160 -6.09 4.80 -4.93
C PHE A 160 -7.58 4.73 -5.33
N HIS A 161 -8.34 3.72 -4.85
CA HIS A 161 -9.71 3.42 -5.29
C HIS A 161 -9.83 3.16 -6.81
N ALA A 162 -8.76 2.69 -7.46
CA ALA A 162 -8.70 2.41 -8.89
C ALA A 162 -8.54 0.91 -9.21
N GLY A 163 -8.83 0.04 -8.24
CA GLY A 163 -8.70 -1.42 -8.34
C GLY A 163 -7.30 -1.85 -8.79
N GLU A 164 -7.22 -2.87 -9.64
CA GLU A 164 -5.94 -3.44 -10.10
C GLU A 164 -5.01 -2.40 -10.76
N ALA A 165 -5.56 -1.43 -11.50
CA ALA A 165 -4.77 -0.36 -12.11
C ALA A 165 -4.06 0.50 -11.06
N GLY A 166 -4.73 0.73 -9.93
CA GLY A 166 -4.17 1.37 -8.75
C GLY A 166 -3.04 0.57 -8.10
N ILE A 167 -3.23 -0.75 -7.97
CA ILE A 167 -2.20 -1.64 -7.43
C ILE A 167 -0.94 -1.56 -8.30
N TRP A 168 -1.07 -1.65 -9.63
CA TRP A 168 0.06 -1.48 -10.54
C TRP A 168 0.75 -0.11 -10.44
N LEU A 169 -0.03 0.96 -10.27
CA LEU A 169 0.48 2.32 -10.04
C LEU A 169 1.35 2.38 -8.78
N VAL A 170 0.84 1.85 -7.66
CA VAL A 170 1.56 1.80 -6.38
C VAL A 170 2.81 0.93 -6.50
N GLY A 171 2.72 -0.25 -7.10
CA GLY A 171 3.87 -1.13 -7.34
C GLY A 171 4.99 -0.46 -8.14
N PHE A 172 4.63 0.26 -9.21
CA PHE A 172 5.60 1.02 -10.01
C PHE A 172 6.35 2.06 -9.17
N PHE A 173 5.63 2.90 -8.42
CA PHE A 173 6.27 3.93 -7.59
C PHE A 173 7.02 3.34 -6.39
N THR A 174 6.60 2.19 -5.88
CA THR A 174 7.29 1.45 -4.82
C THR A 174 8.66 0.93 -5.32
N MET A 175 8.75 0.42 -6.54
CA MET A 175 10.04 0.09 -7.18
C MET A 175 10.94 1.32 -7.37
N VAL A 176 10.36 2.46 -7.79
CA VAL A 176 11.10 3.72 -7.88
C VAL A 176 11.62 4.16 -6.51
N MET A 177 10.82 4.00 -5.46
CA MET A 177 11.22 4.30 -4.09
C MET A 177 12.36 3.40 -3.62
N LEU A 178 12.31 2.09 -3.89
CA LEU A 178 13.37 1.17 -3.51
C LEU A 178 14.71 1.55 -4.17
N ALA A 179 14.68 1.92 -5.45
CA ALA A 179 15.85 2.49 -6.14
C ALA A 179 16.29 3.85 -5.56
N ALA A 180 15.35 4.69 -5.14
CA ALA A 180 15.63 5.98 -4.50
C ALA A 180 16.28 5.81 -3.11
N LEU A 181 15.89 4.79 -2.34
CA LEU A 181 16.48 4.43 -1.05
C LEU A 181 17.92 3.94 -1.24
N VAL A 182 18.14 2.97 -2.14
CA VAL A 182 19.48 2.46 -2.45
C VAL A 182 20.40 3.58 -2.94
N SER A 183 19.93 4.39 -3.89
CA SER A 183 20.72 5.54 -4.37
C SER A 183 20.94 6.60 -3.29
N GLY A 184 19.99 6.84 -2.39
CA GLY A 184 20.11 7.71 -1.22
C GLY A 184 21.25 7.29 -0.30
N VAL A 185 21.30 6.00 0.06
CA VAL A 185 22.39 5.42 0.89
C VAL A 185 23.75 5.62 0.23
N VAL A 186 23.85 5.37 -1.09
CA VAL A 186 25.09 5.54 -1.84
C VAL A 186 25.57 7.00 -1.85
N ILE A 187 24.66 7.98 -1.90
CA ILE A 187 25.02 9.41 -1.94
C ILE A 187 25.63 9.88 -0.61
N HIS A 188 25.13 9.36 0.51
CA HIS A 188 25.51 9.78 1.86
C HIS A 188 26.72 8.99 2.40
N LYS A 189 27.93 9.35 1.96
CA LYS A 189 29.21 8.75 2.44
C LYS A 189 29.47 8.93 3.96
N ARG A 190 28.74 9.81 4.64
CA ARG A 190 28.94 10.17 6.07
C ARG A 190 27.64 10.10 6.90
N ILE A 191 26.74 9.15 6.60
CA ILE A 191 25.48 8.94 7.33
C ILE A 191 25.67 9.12 8.85
N PHE A 192 26.66 8.47 9.45
CA PHE A 192 26.88 8.49 10.89
C PHE A 192 27.51 9.79 11.45
N LYS A 193 28.30 10.53 10.66
CA LYS A 193 28.98 11.75 11.14
C LYS A 193 28.08 12.99 11.08
N ASP A 194 27.24 13.07 10.05
CA ASP A 194 26.33 14.21 9.86
C ASP A 194 25.02 14.06 10.68
N PHE A 195 24.67 12.82 11.10
CA PHE A 195 23.48 12.51 11.91
C PHE A 195 23.42 13.28 13.24
N PHE A 196 24.56 13.46 13.94
CA PHE A 196 24.60 14.15 15.24
C PHE A 196 24.65 15.68 15.14
N THR A 197 24.52 16.27 13.95
CA THR A 197 24.77 17.70 13.74
C THR A 197 23.52 18.44 13.27
N PHE A 198 22.46 18.49 14.07
CA PHE A 198 21.32 19.37 13.77
C PHE A 198 21.73 20.84 13.96
N ARG A 199 21.68 21.64 12.88
CA ARG A 199 22.04 23.06 12.93
C ARG A 199 20.79 23.93 12.80
N PRO A 200 20.20 24.41 13.91
CA PRO A 200 19.02 25.27 13.86
C PRO A 200 19.32 26.64 13.23
N LYS A 201 18.28 27.29 12.69
CA LYS A 201 18.31 28.68 12.16
C LYS A 201 19.27 28.94 10.98
N LYS A 202 19.61 27.94 10.16
CA LYS A 202 20.46 28.08 8.95
C LYS A 202 19.71 27.84 7.63
N GLY A 203 18.41 28.13 7.58
CA GLY A 203 17.60 28.09 6.37
C GLY A 203 17.68 26.75 5.64
N GLN A 204 18.16 26.76 4.39
CA GLN A 204 18.33 25.56 3.54
C GLN A 204 19.13 24.44 4.22
N ARG A 205 20.15 24.78 5.02
CA ARG A 205 20.96 23.76 5.71
C ARG A 205 20.17 23.06 6.82
N SER A 206 19.32 23.80 7.54
CA SER A 206 18.43 23.21 8.55
C SER A 206 17.38 22.28 7.93
N TRP A 207 16.86 22.61 6.73
CA TRP A 207 15.95 21.72 6.00
C TRP A 207 16.66 20.46 5.48
N LEU A 208 17.90 20.59 5.01
CA LEU A 208 18.72 19.44 4.63
C LEU A 208 19.02 18.55 5.84
N ASP A 209 19.35 19.14 7.00
CA ASP A 209 19.56 18.41 8.24
C ASP A 209 18.27 17.70 8.68
N ALA A 210 17.10 18.35 8.59
CA ALA A 210 15.81 17.73 8.91
C ALA A 210 15.46 16.56 7.98
N HIS A 211 15.64 16.73 6.66
CA HIS A 211 15.47 15.65 5.69
C HIS A 211 16.39 14.47 6.04
N ASN A 212 17.69 14.74 6.27
CA ASN A 212 18.66 13.70 6.59
C ASN A 212 18.36 12.97 7.91
N VAL A 213 17.95 13.70 8.97
CA VAL A 213 17.60 13.09 10.26
C VAL A 213 16.38 12.20 10.11
N ALA A 214 15.32 12.69 9.45
CA ALA A 214 14.11 11.89 9.21
C ALA A 214 14.42 10.64 8.35
N SER A 215 15.21 10.80 7.29
CA SER A 215 15.62 9.71 6.40
C SER A 215 16.46 8.66 7.10
N VAL A 216 17.52 9.07 7.82
CA VAL A 216 18.50 8.13 8.40
C VAL A 216 17.91 7.41 9.60
N LEU A 217 17.19 8.12 10.47
CA LEU A 217 16.60 7.52 11.68
C LEU A 217 15.58 6.42 11.31
N THR A 218 14.80 6.64 10.26
CA THR A 218 13.76 5.69 9.82
C THR A 218 14.19 4.80 8.66
N LEU A 219 15.47 4.82 8.27
CA LEU A 219 15.96 4.09 7.10
C LEU A 219 15.66 2.57 7.14
N PRO A 220 15.90 1.84 8.26
CA PRO A 220 15.57 0.42 8.32
C PRO A 220 14.08 0.16 8.13
N PHE A 221 13.24 0.98 8.76
CA PHE A 221 11.79 0.93 8.61
C PHE A 221 11.35 1.21 7.16
N GLN A 222 11.94 2.22 6.51
CA GLN A 222 11.59 2.56 5.12
C GLN A 222 11.99 1.45 4.14
N PHE A 223 13.16 0.82 4.31
CA PHE A 223 13.53 -0.33 3.50
C PHE A 223 12.59 -1.50 3.71
N MET A 224 12.26 -1.79 4.97
CA MET A 224 11.33 -2.84 5.33
C MET A 224 9.96 -2.59 4.69
N ILE A 225 9.32 -1.45 4.95
CA ILE A 225 7.93 -1.20 4.52
C ILE A 225 7.78 -1.14 3.00
N VAL A 226 8.76 -0.56 2.30
CA VAL A 226 8.76 -0.48 0.82
C VAL A 226 8.94 -1.86 0.21
N TYR A 227 9.86 -2.66 0.76
CA TYR A 227 10.06 -4.02 0.25
C TYR A 227 8.85 -4.91 0.53
N THR A 228 8.33 -4.88 1.76
CA THR A 228 7.17 -5.71 2.11
C THR A 228 5.92 -5.31 1.33
N GLY A 229 5.74 -4.03 0.97
CA GLY A 229 4.64 -3.58 0.11
C GLY A 229 4.65 -4.20 -1.30
N LEU A 230 5.82 -4.44 -1.87
CA LEU A 230 5.95 -5.20 -3.14
C LEU A 230 5.61 -6.68 -2.94
N VAL A 231 5.98 -7.23 -1.78
CA VAL A 231 5.78 -8.65 -1.44
C VAL A 231 4.31 -8.98 -1.21
N ILE A 232 3.47 -8.04 -0.76
CA ILE A 232 2.03 -8.28 -0.59
C ILE A 232 1.37 -8.73 -1.90
N PHE A 233 1.66 -8.04 -3.01
CA PHE A 233 1.08 -8.33 -4.33
C PHE A 233 2.07 -9.03 -5.27
N TYR A 234 2.95 -9.88 -4.74
CA TYR A 234 4.02 -10.49 -5.54
C TYR A 234 3.50 -11.31 -6.75
N THR A 235 2.36 -12.00 -6.59
CA THR A 235 1.74 -12.79 -7.66
C THR A 235 1.18 -11.92 -8.78
N LEU A 236 0.77 -10.69 -8.46
CA LEU A 236 0.29 -9.73 -9.44
C LEU A 236 1.45 -9.06 -10.16
N TYR A 237 2.44 -8.56 -9.41
CA TYR A 237 3.58 -7.85 -9.99
C TYR A 237 4.52 -8.77 -10.75
N MET A 238 4.70 -10.02 -10.33
CA MET A 238 5.70 -10.93 -10.89
C MET A 238 5.17 -12.36 -11.06
N PRO A 239 4.17 -12.59 -11.93
CA PRO A 239 3.55 -13.91 -12.12
C PRO A 239 4.42 -14.87 -12.94
N ALA A 240 5.49 -14.39 -13.59
CA ALA A 240 6.27 -15.14 -14.57
C ALA A 240 6.80 -16.48 -14.04
N GLY A 241 7.26 -16.52 -12.78
CA GLY A 241 7.72 -17.76 -12.15
C GLY A 241 6.59 -18.78 -11.96
N ILE A 242 5.38 -18.34 -11.65
CA ILE A 242 4.20 -19.21 -11.53
C ILE A 242 3.82 -19.75 -12.90
N PHE A 243 3.64 -18.87 -13.89
CA PHE A 243 3.24 -19.26 -15.25
C PHE A 243 4.26 -20.17 -15.96
N ALA A 244 5.54 -20.03 -15.66
CA ALA A 244 6.57 -20.90 -16.24
C ALA A 244 6.54 -22.33 -15.69
N HIS A 245 5.94 -22.54 -14.51
CA HIS A 245 6.06 -23.79 -13.80
C HIS A 245 4.74 -24.48 -13.42
N TYR A 246 3.62 -23.78 -13.54
CA TYR A 246 2.30 -24.22 -13.10
C TYR A 246 1.25 -23.89 -14.15
N SER A 247 0.24 -24.76 -14.28
CA SER A 247 -0.88 -24.56 -15.20
C SER A 247 -1.84 -23.46 -14.74
N SER A 248 -1.95 -23.24 -13.42
CA SER A 248 -2.80 -22.22 -12.83
C SER A 248 -2.26 -21.78 -11.46
N LYS A 249 -2.74 -20.64 -10.94
CA LYS A 249 -2.35 -20.14 -9.62
C LYS A 249 -2.85 -21.05 -8.49
N GLU A 250 -4.00 -21.68 -8.69
CA GLU A 250 -4.66 -22.52 -7.70
C GLU A 250 -3.87 -23.82 -7.50
N VAL A 251 -3.34 -24.42 -8.57
CA VAL A 251 -2.42 -25.57 -8.49
C VAL A 251 -1.10 -25.18 -7.82
N TYR A 252 -0.61 -23.98 -8.08
CA TYR A 252 0.59 -23.47 -7.39
C TYR A 252 0.36 -23.36 -5.88
N PHE A 253 -0.74 -22.74 -5.45
CA PHE A 253 -1.04 -22.57 -4.03
C PHE A 253 -1.41 -23.88 -3.32
N SER A 254 -2.03 -24.83 -4.01
CA SER A 254 -2.31 -26.16 -3.43
C SER A 254 -1.01 -26.90 -3.11
N GLN A 255 -0.01 -26.82 -4.00
CA GLN A 255 1.31 -27.40 -3.74
C GLN A 255 2.12 -26.61 -2.72
N LEU A 256 2.11 -25.27 -2.78
CA LEU A 256 2.84 -24.41 -1.84
C LEU A 256 2.32 -24.60 -0.42
N LEU A 257 1.00 -24.64 -0.23
CA LEU A 257 0.39 -24.73 1.09
C LEU A 257 0.07 -26.16 1.51
N SER A 258 0.51 -27.17 0.75
CA SER A 258 0.22 -28.59 0.97
C SER A 258 -1.28 -28.84 1.24
N ARG A 259 -2.13 -28.31 0.37
CA ARG A 259 -3.60 -28.43 0.44
C ARG A 259 -4.13 -29.30 -0.71
N PRO A 260 -5.34 -29.87 -0.58
CA PRO A 260 -5.99 -30.57 -1.67
C PRO A 260 -6.03 -29.70 -2.93
N ALA A 261 -5.87 -30.33 -4.10
CA ALA A 261 -5.99 -29.65 -5.37
C ALA A 261 -7.42 -29.11 -5.56
N PRO A 262 -7.59 -27.97 -6.25
CA PRO A 262 -8.91 -27.50 -6.66
C PRO A 262 -9.63 -28.58 -7.45
N ARG A 263 -10.94 -28.71 -7.23
CA ARG A 263 -11.79 -29.64 -7.96
C ARG A 263 -12.49 -28.84 -9.04
N ALA A 264 -12.34 -29.22 -10.31
CA ALA A 264 -13.13 -28.60 -11.37
C ALA A 264 -14.62 -28.90 -11.16
N GLU A 265 -15.49 -27.99 -11.60
CA GLU A 265 -16.92 -28.25 -11.63
C GLU A 265 -17.23 -29.55 -12.39
N THR A 266 -18.15 -30.33 -11.83
CA THR A 266 -18.66 -31.53 -12.49
C THR A 266 -19.90 -31.25 -13.33
N HIS A 267 -20.51 -30.10 -13.09
CA HIS A 267 -21.83 -29.69 -13.57
C HIS A 267 -22.98 -30.64 -13.16
N ILE A 268 -22.75 -31.52 -12.19
CA ILE A 268 -23.76 -32.44 -11.65
C ILE A 268 -24.37 -31.80 -10.41
N GLU A 269 -25.69 -31.61 -10.42
CA GLU A 269 -26.41 -31.01 -9.30
C GLU A 269 -26.29 -31.87 -8.04
N ALA A 270 -25.83 -31.26 -6.94
CA ALA A 270 -25.76 -31.91 -5.65
C ALA A 270 -25.91 -30.87 -4.52
N GLN A 271 -26.66 -31.24 -3.48
CA GLN A 271 -26.88 -30.34 -2.35
C GLN A 271 -25.70 -30.40 -1.37
N VAL A 272 -25.27 -29.22 -0.94
CA VAL A 272 -24.25 -29.07 0.10
C VAL A 272 -24.79 -29.58 1.44
N VAL A 273 -23.98 -30.34 2.16
CA VAL A 273 -24.29 -30.84 3.50
C VAL A 273 -24.54 -29.69 4.49
N SER A 274 -25.20 -29.99 5.62
CA SER A 274 -25.48 -29.02 6.69
C SER A 274 -24.18 -28.42 7.24
N LEU A 275 -23.98 -27.12 7.04
CA LEU A 275 -22.73 -26.43 7.37
C LEU A 275 -22.49 -26.29 8.89
N ASP A 276 -23.56 -26.29 9.67
CA ASP A 276 -23.51 -26.19 11.13
C ASP A 276 -22.83 -27.42 11.78
N GLN A 277 -23.03 -28.62 11.23
CA GLN A 277 -22.35 -29.83 11.71
C GLN A 277 -20.84 -29.79 11.39
N LEU A 278 -20.49 -29.27 10.21
CA LEU A 278 -19.08 -29.10 9.82
C LEU A 278 -18.41 -28.04 10.70
N LEU A 279 -19.13 -26.97 11.05
CA LEU A 279 -18.67 -25.95 11.98
C LEU A 279 -18.39 -26.55 13.37
N LEU A 280 -19.33 -27.28 13.97
CA LEU A 280 -19.12 -27.90 15.29
C LEU A 280 -17.96 -28.92 15.27
N THR A 281 -17.85 -29.69 14.20
CA THR A 281 -16.72 -30.63 13.98
C THR A 281 -15.40 -29.89 13.93
N THR A 282 -15.37 -28.74 13.23
CA THR A 282 -14.19 -27.90 13.12
C THR A 282 -13.79 -27.32 14.47
N GLU A 283 -14.74 -26.75 15.20
CA GLU A 283 -14.49 -26.14 16.51
C GLU A 283 -13.91 -27.13 17.50
N THR A 284 -14.46 -28.34 17.52
CA THR A 284 -13.97 -29.42 18.37
C THR A 284 -12.55 -29.84 17.99
N ARG A 285 -12.23 -29.88 16.69
CA ARG A 285 -10.91 -30.31 16.20
C ARG A 285 -9.82 -29.26 16.37
N LEU A 286 -10.16 -27.99 16.17
CA LEU A 286 -9.22 -26.88 16.29
C LEU A 286 -9.13 -26.37 17.74
N ASP A 287 -10.02 -26.81 18.63
CA ASP A 287 -10.17 -26.30 19.99
C ASP A 287 -10.32 -24.77 20.02
N ARG A 288 -11.05 -24.25 19.03
CA ARG A 288 -11.28 -22.80 18.83
C ARG A 288 -12.65 -22.56 18.20
N PRO A 289 -13.31 -21.42 18.51
CA PRO A 289 -14.46 -20.95 17.75
C PRO A 289 -14.16 -20.89 16.25
N ALA A 290 -15.11 -21.20 15.37
CA ALA A 290 -15.05 -20.83 13.97
C ALA A 290 -15.30 -19.33 13.77
N SER A 291 -14.71 -18.74 12.73
CA SER A 291 -14.89 -17.33 12.33
C SER A 291 -15.49 -17.16 10.94
N PHE A 292 -15.20 -18.08 10.02
CA PHE A 292 -15.64 -17.98 8.64
C PHE A 292 -15.90 -19.35 8.03
N VAL A 293 -16.94 -19.46 7.20
CA VAL A 293 -17.24 -20.65 6.39
C VAL A 293 -17.23 -20.25 4.92
N SER A 294 -16.46 -20.98 4.12
CA SER A 294 -16.40 -20.83 2.66
C SER A 294 -16.90 -22.10 1.98
N VAL A 295 -17.73 -21.95 0.95
CA VAL A 295 -18.18 -23.03 0.09
C VAL A 295 -17.83 -22.70 -1.35
N THR A 296 -17.07 -23.57 -2.01
CA THR A 296 -16.77 -23.47 -3.45
C THR A 296 -17.69 -24.41 -4.22
N HIS A 297 -18.16 -23.97 -5.39
CA HIS A 297 -19.14 -24.67 -6.23
C HIS A 297 -20.40 -25.14 -5.46
N PRO A 298 -21.06 -24.28 -4.65
CA PRO A 298 -22.37 -24.64 -4.07
C PRO A 298 -23.34 -25.13 -5.15
N GLY A 299 -24.08 -26.19 -4.84
CA GLY A 299 -25.04 -26.81 -5.77
C GLY A 299 -24.43 -27.77 -6.80
N ASP A 300 -23.11 -27.99 -6.78
CA ASP A 300 -22.42 -28.93 -7.67
C ASP A 300 -21.79 -30.11 -6.90
N SER A 301 -21.67 -31.28 -7.54
CA SER A 301 -21.07 -32.47 -6.91
C SER A 301 -19.57 -32.33 -6.62
N SER A 302 -18.91 -31.30 -7.18
CA SER A 302 -17.54 -30.92 -6.84
C SER A 302 -17.42 -30.08 -5.56
N ALA A 303 -18.54 -29.71 -4.92
CA ALA A 303 -18.56 -28.76 -3.81
C ALA A 303 -17.51 -29.07 -2.73
N SER A 304 -16.87 -28.03 -2.22
CA SER A 304 -15.92 -28.14 -1.11
C SER A 304 -16.23 -27.08 -0.05
N VAL A 305 -16.17 -27.47 1.22
CA VAL A 305 -16.44 -26.58 2.34
C VAL A 305 -15.16 -26.39 3.13
N ARG A 306 -14.77 -25.14 3.39
CA ARG A 306 -13.66 -24.82 4.30
C ARG A 306 -14.19 -24.00 5.46
N VAL A 307 -13.95 -24.48 6.67
CA VAL A 307 -14.27 -23.75 7.91
C VAL A 307 -12.97 -23.28 8.54
N PHE A 308 -12.90 -21.99 8.87
CA PHE A 308 -11.74 -21.34 9.48
C PHE A 308 -11.98 -21.14 10.98
N GLY A 309 -10.95 -21.42 11.77
CA GLY A 309 -10.96 -21.08 13.19
C GLY A 309 -10.73 -19.58 13.41
N LEU A 310 -11.24 -19.09 14.53
CA LEU A 310 -11.06 -17.74 15.01
C LEU A 310 -9.59 -17.53 15.35
N VAL A 311 -9.04 -16.45 14.81
CA VAL A 311 -7.70 -16.00 15.12
C VAL A 311 -7.77 -15.27 16.46
N ASP A 312 -7.01 -15.74 17.45
CA ASP A 312 -6.85 -15.00 18.70
C ASP A 312 -5.97 -13.78 18.42
N ALA A 313 -6.55 -12.59 18.56
CA ALA A 313 -5.87 -11.33 18.27
C ALA A 313 -4.71 -11.09 19.24
N VAL A 314 -4.90 -11.39 20.53
CA VAL A 314 -3.89 -11.17 21.58
C VAL A 314 -2.72 -12.12 21.38
N GLU A 315 -2.99 -13.40 21.09
CA GLU A 315 -1.97 -14.37 20.76
C GLU A 315 -1.23 -13.98 19.47
N SER A 316 -1.96 -13.59 18.43
CA SER A 316 -1.38 -13.25 17.13
C SER A 316 -0.45 -12.05 17.21
N GLU A 317 -0.78 -11.05 18.01
CA GLU A 317 0.07 -9.87 18.19
C GLU A 317 1.41 -10.18 18.86
N GLN A 318 1.56 -11.32 19.54
CA GLN A 318 2.82 -11.70 20.19
C GLN A 318 3.88 -12.25 19.21
N TYR A 319 3.48 -12.61 17.99
CA TYR A 319 4.36 -13.30 17.04
C TYR A 319 4.43 -12.59 15.68
N LEU A 320 5.63 -12.49 15.12
CA LEU A 320 5.81 -12.05 13.72
C LEU A 320 5.28 -13.07 12.71
N LEU A 321 5.29 -14.34 13.11
CA LEU A 321 4.70 -15.43 12.35
C LEU A 321 3.53 -15.97 13.18
N PRO A 322 2.32 -15.38 13.05
CA PRO A 322 1.20 -15.71 13.91
C PRO A 322 0.72 -17.15 13.68
N PRO A 323 0.30 -17.86 14.74
CA PRO A 323 -0.14 -19.24 14.65
C PRO A 323 -1.39 -19.42 13.78
N GLY A 324 -2.21 -18.36 13.65
CA GLY A 324 -3.47 -18.39 12.90
C GLY A 324 -4.53 -19.25 13.58
N GLY A 325 -5.76 -19.22 13.05
CA GLY A 325 -6.89 -19.94 13.62
C GLY A 325 -7.02 -21.41 13.18
N GLY A 326 -6.21 -21.86 12.23
CA GLY A 326 -6.37 -23.17 11.60
C GLY A 326 -7.58 -23.24 10.66
N SER A 327 -7.74 -24.36 9.97
CA SER A 327 -8.89 -24.60 9.09
C SER A 327 -9.11 -26.09 8.83
N VAL A 328 -10.36 -26.48 8.59
CA VAL A 328 -10.70 -27.84 8.13
C VAL A 328 -11.41 -27.75 6.78
N ILE A 329 -10.99 -28.59 5.83
CA ILE A 329 -11.58 -28.71 4.51
C ILE A 329 -12.38 -30.01 4.46
N PHE A 330 -13.61 -29.92 3.99
CA PHE A 330 -14.54 -31.01 3.82
C PHE A 330 -14.96 -31.16 2.37
N ASP A 331 -15.31 -32.38 2.00
CA ASP A 331 -16.14 -32.67 0.86
C ASP A 331 -17.54 -32.10 1.09
N GLY A 332 -18.00 -31.21 0.22
CA GLY A 332 -19.26 -30.49 0.40
C GLY A 332 -20.50 -31.36 0.31
N ILE A 333 -20.38 -32.59 -0.23
CA ILE A 333 -21.51 -33.51 -0.44
C ILE A 333 -21.52 -34.60 0.63
N SER A 334 -20.39 -35.28 0.83
CA SER A 334 -20.30 -36.38 1.80
C SER A 334 -19.98 -35.92 3.22
N GLY A 335 -19.50 -34.69 3.41
CA GLY A 335 -19.01 -34.18 4.70
C GLY A 335 -17.70 -34.84 5.15
N ALA A 336 -17.06 -35.65 4.31
CA ALA A 336 -15.77 -36.27 4.61
C ALA A 336 -14.66 -35.21 4.72
N ILE A 337 -13.79 -35.34 5.71
CA ILE A 337 -12.64 -34.45 5.87
C ILE A 337 -11.62 -34.73 4.78
N LEU A 338 -11.23 -33.69 4.06
CA LEU A 338 -10.20 -33.72 3.02
C LEU A 338 -8.85 -33.26 3.56
N ASP A 339 -8.85 -32.28 4.47
CA ASP A 339 -7.63 -31.70 5.04
C ASP A 339 -7.91 -31.04 6.39
N VAL A 340 -6.92 -31.09 7.29
CA VAL A 340 -6.95 -30.44 8.60
C VAL A 340 -5.65 -29.67 8.78
N GLN A 341 -5.74 -28.35 8.92
CA GLN A 341 -4.64 -27.49 9.31
C GLN A 341 -4.87 -27.04 10.75
N LEU A 342 -4.03 -27.51 11.68
CA LEU A 342 -4.16 -27.16 13.09
C LEU A 342 -3.74 -25.70 13.35
N PRO A 343 -4.25 -25.04 14.41
CA PRO A 343 -3.75 -23.74 14.83
C PRO A 343 -2.24 -23.84 15.14
N GLY A 344 -1.46 -22.88 14.65
CA GLY A 344 0.00 -22.92 14.77
C GLY A 344 0.71 -23.81 13.77
N GLU A 345 0.01 -24.53 12.89
CA GLU A 345 0.63 -25.33 11.83
C GLU A 345 1.04 -24.43 10.64
N HIS A 346 2.34 -24.40 10.35
CA HIS A 346 2.92 -23.59 9.29
C HIS A 346 3.26 -24.46 8.06
N ARG A 347 2.53 -24.25 6.97
CA ARG A 347 2.75 -24.94 5.68
C ARG A 347 3.50 -24.04 4.69
N GLY A 348 4.13 -24.65 3.69
CA GLY A 348 4.91 -23.96 2.64
C GLY A 348 6.34 -23.60 2.98
N GLY A 349 6.89 -24.20 4.04
CA GLY A 349 8.30 -24.15 4.37
C GLY A 349 8.85 -22.73 4.62
N GLY A 350 10.15 -22.58 4.41
CA GLY A 350 10.88 -21.37 4.82
C GLY A 350 10.50 -20.15 3.99
N ALA A 351 10.30 -20.33 2.69
CA ALA A 351 9.92 -19.23 1.80
C ALA A 351 8.55 -18.65 2.17
N GLN A 352 7.56 -19.51 2.46
CA GLN A 352 6.23 -19.05 2.87
C GLN A 352 6.26 -18.42 4.26
N ALA A 353 7.04 -18.95 5.20
CA ALA A 353 7.21 -18.33 6.52
C ALA A 353 7.78 -16.91 6.42
N VAL A 354 8.80 -16.69 5.58
CA VAL A 354 9.37 -15.35 5.33
C VAL A 354 8.33 -14.42 4.70
N GLN A 355 7.58 -14.89 3.70
CA GLN A 355 6.52 -14.10 3.06
C GLN A 355 5.43 -13.69 4.07
N ARG A 356 5.02 -14.61 4.94
CA ARG A 356 4.04 -14.32 6.00
C ARG A 356 4.56 -13.30 7.00
N VAL A 357 5.82 -13.43 7.46
CA VAL A 357 6.45 -12.42 8.33
C VAL A 357 6.49 -11.05 7.66
N MET A 358 6.85 -10.98 6.38
CA MET A 358 6.82 -9.74 5.61
C MET A 358 5.42 -9.13 5.55
N GLY A 359 4.38 -9.96 5.40
CA GLY A 359 2.98 -9.55 5.48
C GLY A 359 2.61 -8.97 6.85
N THR A 360 2.95 -9.68 7.94
CA THR A 360 2.73 -9.21 9.33
C THR A 360 3.43 -7.89 9.61
N LEU A 361 4.68 -7.75 9.14
CA LEU A 361 5.44 -6.51 9.24
C LEU A 361 4.77 -5.36 8.48
N HIS A 362 4.30 -5.59 7.25
CA HIS A 362 3.67 -4.53 6.46
C HIS A 362 2.36 -4.05 7.08
N MET A 363 1.52 -5.00 7.52
CA MET A 363 0.20 -4.72 8.09
C MET A 363 0.24 -4.28 9.56
N ALA A 364 1.43 -4.21 10.18
CA ALA A 364 1.62 -3.86 11.59
C ALA A 364 0.77 -4.69 12.58
N ARG A 365 0.49 -5.96 12.25
CA ARG A 365 -0.36 -6.87 13.05
C ARG A 365 0.42 -7.58 14.18
N PHE A 366 1.37 -6.89 14.81
CA PHE A 366 2.20 -7.43 15.88
C PHE A 366 2.58 -6.34 16.91
N GLY A 367 2.84 -6.74 18.15
CA GLY A 367 3.31 -5.89 19.24
C GLY A 367 2.31 -4.83 19.73
N GLY A 368 1.03 -4.99 19.39
CA GLY A 368 -0.09 -4.15 19.83
C GLY A 368 0.10 -2.65 19.58
N ASP A 369 -0.55 -1.85 20.40
CA ASP A 369 -0.58 -0.38 20.24
C ASP A 369 0.80 0.27 20.24
N THR A 370 1.75 -0.28 20.98
CA THR A 370 3.11 0.28 21.04
C THR A 370 3.77 0.26 19.66
N ILE A 371 3.66 -0.86 18.94
CA ILE A 371 4.17 -0.97 17.58
C ILE A 371 3.32 -0.15 16.61
N ARG A 372 1.99 -0.13 16.75
CA ARG A 372 1.12 0.72 15.92
C ARG A 372 1.52 2.19 15.98
N TRP A 373 1.77 2.73 17.18
CA TRP A 373 2.26 4.10 17.35
C TRP A 373 3.67 4.32 16.82
N LEU A 374 4.58 3.34 16.96
CA LEU A 374 5.91 3.42 16.35
C LEU A 374 5.82 3.47 14.82
N TYR A 375 4.98 2.62 14.22
CA TYR A 375 4.71 2.61 12.78
C TYR A 375 4.10 3.94 12.33
N PHE A 376 3.17 4.49 13.08
CA PHE A 376 2.59 5.80 12.81
C PHE A 376 3.66 6.91 12.80
N LEU A 377 4.54 6.94 13.81
CA LEU A 377 5.62 7.94 13.89
C LEU A 377 6.65 7.76 12.76
N CYS A 378 7.03 6.52 12.43
CA CYS A 378 7.96 6.24 11.35
C CYS A 378 7.36 6.52 9.96
N GLY A 379 6.08 6.19 9.75
CA GLY A 379 5.33 6.52 8.54
C GLY A 379 5.19 8.02 8.35
N LEU A 380 4.82 8.76 9.40
CA LEU A 380 4.75 10.22 9.38
C LEU A 380 6.12 10.84 9.10
N ALA A 381 7.20 10.31 9.68
CA ALA A 381 8.56 10.75 9.37
C ALA A 381 8.94 10.49 7.91
N GLY A 382 8.48 9.39 7.31
CA GLY A 382 8.59 9.10 5.87
C GLY A 382 7.85 10.12 5.01
N ALA A 383 6.60 10.45 5.35
CA ALA A 383 5.83 11.50 4.68
C ALA A 383 6.52 12.87 4.76
N VAL A 384 7.04 13.24 5.95
CA VAL A 384 7.81 14.47 6.17
C VAL A 384 9.10 14.46 5.35
N MET A 385 9.82 13.33 5.28
CA MET A 385 11.02 13.19 4.45
C MET A 385 10.71 13.49 2.98
N ILE A 386 9.62 12.92 2.44
CA ILE A 386 9.21 13.11 1.04
C ILE A 386 8.79 14.56 0.78
N ALA A 387 7.97 15.14 1.68
CA ALA A 387 7.54 16.53 1.61
C ALA A 387 8.72 17.50 1.65
N THR A 388 9.63 17.32 2.61
CA THR A 388 10.83 18.15 2.77
C THR A 388 11.75 18.04 1.56
N GLY A 389 11.93 16.84 0.98
CA GLY A 389 12.70 16.64 -0.24
C GLY A 389 12.15 17.42 -1.44
N SER A 390 10.82 17.37 -1.62
CA SER A 390 10.10 18.08 -2.69
C SER A 390 10.16 19.61 -2.54
N ILE A 391 10.08 20.11 -1.30
CA ILE A 391 10.23 21.54 -1.00
C ILE A 391 11.69 21.98 -1.22
N LEU A 392 12.66 21.20 -0.72
CA LEU A 392 14.10 21.47 -0.89
C LEU A 392 14.50 21.50 -2.36
N PHE A 393 13.87 20.66 -3.19
CA PHE A 393 14.06 20.69 -4.63
C PHE A 393 13.81 22.11 -5.15
N MET A 394 12.62 22.68 -4.86
CA MET A 394 12.25 24.01 -5.34
C MET A 394 13.09 25.13 -4.73
N VAL A 395 13.43 25.05 -3.44
CA VAL A 395 14.33 26.03 -2.79
C VAL A 395 15.67 26.12 -3.52
N LYS A 396 16.27 24.98 -3.90
CA LYS A 396 17.52 24.94 -4.67
C LYS A 396 17.37 25.56 -6.06
N ARG A 397 16.26 25.32 -6.76
CA ARG A 397 16.05 25.79 -8.14
C ARG A 397 15.68 27.27 -8.20
N ARG A 398 15.08 27.81 -7.14
CA ARG A 398 14.89 29.25 -6.95
C ARG A 398 16.20 30.00 -6.73
N GLN A 399 17.17 29.40 -6.05
CA GLN A 399 18.50 30.00 -5.88
C GLN A 399 19.35 29.90 -7.15
N LYS A 400 19.19 28.81 -7.92
CA LYS A 400 19.94 28.56 -9.15
C LYS A 400 19.05 27.91 -10.20
N ALA A 401 18.49 28.70 -11.11
CA ALA A 401 17.68 28.18 -12.21
C ALA A 401 18.59 27.54 -13.27
N LEU A 402 18.50 26.22 -13.41
CA LEU A 402 19.34 25.44 -14.35
C LEU A 402 18.76 25.31 -15.77
N ASN A 403 17.63 25.97 -16.05
CA ASN A 403 16.95 25.93 -17.36
C ASN A 403 16.75 24.51 -17.92
N GLU A 404 16.41 23.57 -17.04
CA GLU A 404 16.36 22.12 -17.30
C GLU A 404 15.38 21.76 -18.43
N PHE A 405 14.37 22.61 -18.65
CA PHE A 405 13.31 22.42 -19.64
C PHE A 405 13.24 23.55 -20.68
N GLY A 406 14.33 24.33 -20.83
CA GLY A 406 14.36 25.47 -21.75
C GLY A 406 13.24 26.48 -21.46
N ALA A 407 12.58 26.99 -22.50
CA ALA A 407 11.52 27.99 -22.37
C ALA A 407 10.37 27.60 -21.42
N GLN A 408 10.13 26.30 -21.21
CA GLN A 408 9.06 25.81 -20.34
C GLN A 408 9.45 25.71 -18.85
N THR A 409 10.73 25.95 -18.50
CA THR A 409 11.24 25.76 -17.12
C THR A 409 10.40 26.50 -16.08
N ARG A 410 10.00 27.76 -16.34
CA ARG A 410 9.19 28.55 -15.41
C ARG A 410 7.81 27.95 -15.17
N ARG A 411 7.17 27.43 -16.24
CA ARG A 411 5.84 26.79 -16.14
C ARG A 411 5.92 25.48 -15.37
N ILE A 412 6.94 24.66 -15.65
CA ILE A 412 7.15 23.38 -14.95
C ILE A 412 7.49 23.59 -13.48
N TYR A 413 8.35 24.57 -13.15
CA TYR A 413 8.62 24.91 -11.75
C TYR A 413 7.37 25.41 -11.02
N ARG A 414 6.53 26.20 -11.69
CA ARG A 414 5.24 26.61 -11.13
C ARG A 414 4.30 25.41 -10.91
N LEU A 415 4.27 24.47 -11.84
CA LEU A 415 3.52 23.21 -11.71
C LEU A 415 4.02 22.41 -10.50
N ILE A 416 5.33 22.21 -10.35
CA ILE A 416 5.93 21.50 -9.21
C ILE A 416 5.53 22.16 -7.88
N GLU A 417 5.57 23.49 -7.80
CA GLU A 417 5.14 24.20 -6.59
C GLU A 417 3.65 24.04 -6.29
N THR A 418 2.82 24.05 -7.34
CA THR A 418 1.37 23.84 -7.24
C THR A 418 1.07 22.44 -6.72
N LEU A 419 1.71 21.42 -7.31
CA LEU A 419 1.58 20.03 -6.88
C LEU A 419 2.10 19.83 -5.46
N ASN A 420 3.22 20.45 -5.08
CA ASN A 420 3.71 20.39 -3.71
C ASN A 420 2.67 20.91 -2.69
N VAL A 421 2.02 22.05 -2.98
CA VAL A 421 0.99 22.58 -2.08
C VAL A 421 -0.22 21.65 -2.03
N ALA A 422 -0.75 21.26 -3.19
CA ALA A 422 -1.96 20.45 -3.31
C ALA A 422 -1.80 19.04 -2.73
N VAL A 423 -0.63 18.42 -2.89
CA VAL A 423 -0.37 17.06 -2.40
C VAL A 423 0.01 17.08 -0.92
N ILE A 424 0.79 18.06 -0.44
CA ILE A 424 1.25 18.07 0.95
C ILE A 424 0.21 18.69 1.89
N ALA A 425 -0.28 19.89 1.58
CA ALA A 425 -1.28 20.57 2.40
C ALA A 425 -2.71 20.18 1.99
N GLY A 426 -2.97 20.13 0.68
CA GLY A 426 -4.30 19.79 0.16
C GLY A 426 -4.76 18.38 0.51
N LEU A 427 -3.88 17.39 0.53
CA LEU A 427 -4.23 16.03 0.97
C LEU A 427 -4.60 15.98 2.45
N CYS A 428 -3.91 16.74 3.32
CA CYS A 428 -4.30 16.85 4.73
C CYS A 428 -5.71 17.43 4.89
N ILE A 429 -6.10 18.40 4.05
CA ILE A 429 -7.47 18.93 4.02
C ILE A 429 -8.45 17.84 3.58
N ALA A 430 -8.11 17.08 2.54
CA ALA A 430 -8.96 16.00 2.04
C ALA A 430 -9.18 14.91 3.11
N CYS A 431 -8.12 14.46 3.79
CA CYS A 431 -8.22 13.47 4.87
C CYS A 431 -9.16 13.95 5.99
N ILE A 432 -9.02 15.20 6.47
CA ILE A 432 -9.91 15.70 7.52
C ILE A 432 -11.33 15.95 6.99
N ALA A 433 -11.48 16.39 5.73
CA ALA A 433 -12.79 16.59 5.12
C ALA A 433 -13.58 15.28 4.95
N TYR A 434 -12.91 14.15 4.77
CA TYR A 434 -13.53 12.82 4.79
C TYR A 434 -14.21 12.54 6.14
N LEU A 435 -13.54 12.83 7.27
CA LEU A 435 -14.10 12.68 8.62
C LEU A 435 -15.26 13.67 8.86
N TRP A 436 -15.18 14.87 8.29
CA TRP A 436 -16.29 15.83 8.30
C TRP A 436 -17.49 15.32 7.49
N GLY A 437 -17.23 14.75 6.30
CA GLY A 437 -18.24 14.13 5.45
C GLY A 437 -19.04 13.08 6.21
N ASN A 438 -18.37 12.24 7.00
CA ASN A 438 -19.04 11.24 7.82
C ASN A 438 -20.03 11.84 8.86
N ARG A 439 -19.84 13.08 9.32
CA ARG A 439 -20.79 13.73 10.25
C ARG A 439 -21.87 14.54 9.54
N LEU A 440 -21.60 15.03 8.34
CA LEU A 440 -22.50 15.96 7.63
C LEU A 440 -23.38 15.27 6.58
N ILE A 441 -22.93 14.14 6.03
CA ILE A 441 -23.69 13.38 5.05
C ILE A 441 -24.83 12.63 5.75
N PRO A 442 -26.10 12.82 5.33
CA PRO A 442 -27.26 12.15 5.92
C PRO A 442 -27.13 10.62 5.93
N VAL A 443 -27.71 9.94 6.92
CA VAL A 443 -27.57 8.49 7.10
C VAL A 443 -28.37 7.70 6.05
N GLY A 444 -29.53 8.20 5.63
CA GLY A 444 -30.46 7.46 4.75
C GLY A 444 -30.25 7.63 3.25
N ILE A 445 -29.09 8.13 2.80
CA ILE A 445 -28.80 8.19 1.36
C ILE A 445 -28.21 6.86 0.89
N GLU A 446 -28.59 6.46 -0.31
CA GLU A 446 -28.00 5.32 -1.01
C GLU A 446 -26.52 5.59 -1.32
N ASP A 447 -25.70 4.54 -1.27
CA ASP A 447 -24.24 4.57 -1.48
C ASP A 447 -23.54 5.66 -0.65
N ARG A 448 -23.92 5.76 0.63
CA ARG A 448 -23.42 6.81 1.52
C ARG A 448 -21.89 6.82 1.61
N SER A 449 -21.28 5.63 1.69
CA SER A 449 -19.83 5.43 1.72
C SER A 449 -19.14 6.03 0.50
N TYR A 450 -19.72 5.88 -0.69
CA TYR A 450 -19.24 6.52 -1.92
C TYR A 450 -19.22 8.04 -1.80
N TRP A 451 -20.25 8.65 -1.21
CA TRP A 451 -20.30 10.11 -1.03
C TRP A 451 -19.23 10.63 -0.06
N GLU A 452 -18.84 9.84 0.95
CA GLU A 452 -17.70 10.16 1.81
C GLU A 452 -16.39 10.20 0.98
N ILE A 453 -16.16 9.18 0.16
CA ILE A 453 -15.00 9.08 -0.74
C ILE A 453 -15.01 10.21 -1.79
N ALA A 454 -16.17 10.48 -2.39
CA ALA A 454 -16.34 11.56 -3.36
C ALA A 454 -16.03 12.93 -2.73
N THR A 455 -16.42 13.15 -1.46
CA THR A 455 -16.09 14.37 -0.70
C THR A 455 -14.57 14.52 -0.55
N PHE A 456 -13.86 13.44 -0.21
CA PHE A 456 -12.39 13.43 -0.14
C PHE A 456 -11.77 13.89 -1.47
N PHE A 457 -12.13 13.27 -2.59
CA PHE A 457 -11.56 13.60 -3.89
C PHE A 457 -11.97 14.99 -4.39
N ALA A 458 -13.22 15.40 -4.16
CA ALA A 458 -13.70 16.73 -4.53
C ALA A 458 -12.95 17.84 -3.79
N VAL A 459 -12.73 17.67 -2.48
CA VAL A 459 -11.96 18.63 -1.67
C VAL A 459 -10.49 18.63 -2.08
N TRP A 460 -9.92 17.48 -2.42
CA TRP A 460 -8.54 17.42 -2.89
C TRP A 460 -8.37 18.12 -4.25
N LEU A 461 -9.30 17.90 -5.18
CA LEU A 461 -9.34 18.60 -6.46
C LEU A 461 -9.51 20.12 -6.26
N ALA A 462 -10.39 20.54 -5.36
CA ALA A 462 -10.56 21.95 -5.00
C ALA A 462 -9.26 22.55 -4.44
N ALA A 463 -8.52 21.80 -3.61
CA ALA A 463 -7.21 22.22 -3.13
C ALA A 463 -6.18 22.37 -4.25
N LEU A 464 -6.19 21.48 -5.25
CA LEU A 464 -5.34 21.60 -6.44
C LEU A 464 -5.69 22.84 -7.27
N LEU A 465 -6.97 23.05 -7.56
CA LEU A 465 -7.46 24.21 -8.31
C LEU A 465 -7.09 25.51 -7.58
N HIS A 466 -7.31 25.57 -6.27
CA HIS A 466 -6.89 26.67 -5.41
C HIS A 466 -5.39 26.94 -5.51
N ALA A 467 -4.55 25.92 -5.38
CA ALA A 467 -3.09 26.07 -5.47
C ALA A 467 -2.63 26.57 -6.86
N SER A 468 -3.37 26.23 -7.92
CA SER A 468 -3.03 26.63 -9.29
C SER A 468 -3.23 28.13 -9.52
N ILE A 469 -4.31 28.70 -8.97
CA ILE A 469 -4.69 30.11 -9.16
C ILE A 469 -4.07 31.05 -8.14
N ARG A 470 -3.78 30.58 -6.92
CA ARG A 470 -3.25 31.42 -5.83
C ARG A 470 -1.72 31.57 -5.91
N PRO A 471 -1.15 32.71 -5.47
CA PRO A 471 0.29 32.79 -5.25
C PRO A 471 0.75 31.67 -4.29
N VAL A 472 1.82 30.94 -4.65
CA VAL A 472 2.26 29.72 -3.92
C VAL A 472 2.46 29.98 -2.42
N ALA A 473 3.04 31.13 -2.05
CA ALA A 473 3.23 31.50 -0.64
C ALA A 473 1.90 31.60 0.13
N SER A 474 0.91 32.27 -0.47
CA SER A 474 -0.44 32.39 0.10
C SER A 474 -1.13 31.03 0.14
N ALA A 475 -1.02 30.23 -0.94
CA ALA A 475 -1.66 28.93 -1.04
C ALA A 475 -1.21 27.98 0.09
N TRP A 476 0.09 27.97 0.43
CA TRP A 476 0.60 27.22 1.59
C TRP A 476 -0.04 27.65 2.90
N VAL A 477 -0.10 28.96 3.16
CA VAL A 477 -0.66 29.49 4.40
C VAL A 477 -2.15 29.19 4.49
N GLU A 478 -2.89 29.44 3.42
CA GLU A 478 -4.34 29.26 3.35
C GLU A 478 -4.72 27.79 3.56
N GLN A 479 -4.07 26.86 2.84
CA GLN A 479 -4.39 25.44 2.97
C GLN A 479 -3.97 24.85 4.33
N LEU A 480 -2.78 25.19 4.84
CA LEU A 480 -2.37 24.74 6.17
C LEU A 480 -3.25 25.30 7.28
N SER A 481 -3.70 26.56 7.15
CA SER A 481 -4.62 27.17 8.11
C SER A 481 -6.00 26.51 8.06
N LEU A 482 -6.50 26.18 6.86
CA LEU A 482 -7.77 25.48 6.69
C LEU A 482 -7.71 24.06 7.26
N ALA A 483 -6.66 23.30 6.96
CA ALA A 483 -6.46 21.97 7.53
C ALA A 483 -6.42 22.02 9.06
N ALA A 484 -5.67 22.97 9.63
CA ALA A 484 -5.60 23.18 11.07
C ALA A 484 -6.97 23.49 11.68
N LEU A 485 -7.74 24.39 11.06
CA LEU A 485 -9.08 24.77 11.50
C LEU A 485 -10.02 23.57 11.49
N LEU A 486 -10.07 22.81 10.39
CA LEU A 486 -10.94 21.64 10.26
C LEU A 486 -10.58 20.55 11.29
N CYS A 487 -9.29 20.33 11.56
CA CYS A 487 -8.87 19.40 12.60
C CYS A 487 -9.33 19.86 13.99
N LEU A 488 -9.08 21.12 14.35
CA LEU A 488 -9.43 21.65 15.67
C LEU A 488 -10.94 21.74 15.90
N ALA A 489 -11.72 21.93 14.83
CA ALA A 489 -13.18 22.01 14.91
C ALA A 489 -13.89 20.65 14.78
N LEU A 490 -13.19 19.56 14.39
CA LEU A 490 -13.81 18.24 14.25
C LEU A 490 -14.48 17.73 15.54
N PRO A 491 -13.85 17.80 16.74
CA PRO A 491 -14.49 17.34 17.97
C PRO A 491 -15.74 18.16 18.34
N LEU A 492 -15.75 19.46 18.00
CA LEU A 492 -16.93 20.31 18.20
C LEU A 492 -18.07 19.87 17.28
N LEU A 493 -17.78 19.61 16.00
CA LEU A 493 -18.76 19.06 15.07
C LEU A 493 -19.30 17.71 15.55
N ASN A 494 -18.41 16.83 16.03
CA ASN A 494 -18.81 15.53 16.55
C ASN A 494 -19.79 15.68 17.74
N GLY A 495 -19.46 16.54 18.70
CA GLY A 495 -20.33 16.83 19.84
C GLY A 495 -21.69 17.40 19.45
N LEU A 496 -21.75 18.27 18.44
CA LEU A 496 -23.01 18.84 17.95
C LEU A 496 -23.89 17.84 17.18
N THR A 497 -23.29 16.85 16.53
CA THR A 497 -24.00 15.89 15.67
C THR A 497 -24.37 14.60 16.38
N THR A 498 -23.57 14.15 17.34
CA THR A 498 -23.74 12.86 18.03
C THR A 498 -24.03 12.99 19.53
N GLY A 499 -23.76 14.15 20.12
CA GLY A 499 -23.75 14.33 21.57
C GLY A 499 -22.54 13.71 22.29
N GLN A 500 -21.64 13.04 21.57
CA GLN A 500 -20.43 12.40 22.11
C GLN A 500 -19.22 13.34 21.98
N GLN A 501 -18.37 13.39 23.00
CA GLN A 501 -17.21 14.29 23.10
C GLN A 501 -16.01 13.55 23.70
N VAL A 502 -14.78 14.05 23.50
CA VAL A 502 -13.53 13.44 24.02
C VAL A 502 -13.65 12.97 25.48
N TRP A 503 -14.21 13.80 26.37
CA TRP A 503 -14.32 13.49 27.79
C TRP A 503 -15.41 12.45 28.09
N THR A 504 -16.49 12.38 27.28
CA THR A 504 -17.51 11.33 27.47
C THR A 504 -16.94 9.96 27.14
N TYR A 505 -16.08 9.87 26.12
CA TYR A 505 -15.36 8.64 25.80
C TYR A 505 -14.46 8.17 26.94
N GLY A 506 -13.64 9.08 27.49
CA GLY A 506 -12.73 8.76 28.60
C GLY A 506 -13.47 8.28 29.85
N LEU A 507 -14.64 8.86 30.17
CA LEU A 507 -15.49 8.40 31.27
C LEU A 507 -16.11 7.03 31.04
N GLN A 508 -16.36 6.65 29.78
CA GLN A 508 -16.90 5.36 29.37
C GLN A 508 -15.81 4.30 29.12
N GLY A 509 -14.54 4.67 29.23
CA GLY A 509 -13.41 3.79 28.92
C GLY A 509 -13.14 3.58 27.43
N ASP A 510 -13.80 4.33 26.53
CA ASP A 510 -13.60 4.22 25.08
C ASP A 510 -12.37 5.03 24.62
N TRP A 511 -11.18 4.53 24.94
CA TRP A 511 -9.92 5.20 24.62
C TRP A 511 -9.60 5.21 23.12
N GLU A 512 -10.19 4.31 22.33
CA GLU A 512 -10.01 4.29 20.87
C GLU A 512 -10.64 5.52 20.22
N ARG A 513 -11.93 5.78 20.47
CA ARG A 513 -12.61 6.97 19.95
C ARG A 513 -12.00 8.27 20.50
N ALA A 514 -11.61 8.28 21.77
CA ALA A 514 -10.89 9.41 22.36
C ALA A 514 -9.54 9.66 21.69
N GLY A 515 -8.79 8.60 21.39
CA GLY A 515 -7.49 8.65 20.74
C GLY A 515 -7.54 9.29 19.35
N VAL A 516 -8.58 9.01 18.57
CA VAL A 516 -8.80 9.65 17.25
C VAL A 516 -8.93 11.16 17.40
N GLU A 517 -9.82 11.65 18.28
CA GLU A 517 -10.03 13.10 18.44
C GLU A 517 -8.80 13.81 19.02
N LEU A 518 -8.14 13.23 20.01
CA LEU A 518 -6.91 13.79 20.59
C LEU A 518 -5.80 13.90 19.55
N THR A 519 -5.66 12.89 18.69
CA THR A 519 -4.67 12.89 17.61
C THR A 519 -4.98 13.95 16.57
N VAL A 520 -6.25 14.07 16.16
CA VAL A 520 -6.69 15.12 15.22
C VAL A 520 -6.44 16.51 15.80
N ILE A 521 -6.72 16.75 17.07
CA ILE A 521 -6.40 18.02 17.75
C ILE A 521 -4.89 18.29 17.71
N GLY A 522 -4.07 17.30 18.08
CA GLY A 522 -2.61 17.41 18.07
C GLY A 522 -2.05 17.76 16.68
N LEU A 523 -2.54 17.09 15.64
CA LEU A 523 -2.20 17.38 14.25
C LEU A 523 -2.68 18.78 13.83
N GLY A 524 -3.87 19.20 14.26
CA GLY A 524 -4.41 20.55 14.02
C GLY A 524 -3.51 21.64 14.60
N LEU A 525 -3.02 21.47 15.83
CA LEU A 525 -2.07 22.38 16.46
C LEU A 525 -0.74 22.43 15.70
N LEU A 526 -0.21 21.28 15.28
CA LEU A 526 1.03 21.21 14.50
C LEU A 526 0.88 21.92 13.14
N LEU A 527 -0.23 21.71 12.45
CA LEU A 527 -0.55 22.38 11.18
C LEU A 527 -0.71 23.90 11.37
N ALA A 528 -1.30 24.37 12.48
CA ALA A 528 -1.39 25.79 12.80
C ALA A 528 0.00 26.43 13.00
N ILE A 529 0.91 25.72 13.69
CA ILE A 529 2.31 26.15 13.86
C ILE A 529 3.01 26.23 12.50
N MET A 530 2.81 25.23 11.63
CA MET A 530 3.37 25.20 10.28
C MET A 530 2.83 26.36 9.42
N ALA A 531 1.52 26.64 9.48
CA ALA A 531 0.90 27.75 8.78
C ALA A 531 1.49 29.09 9.22
N ASN A 532 1.67 29.31 10.53
CA ASN A 532 2.27 30.53 11.06
C ASN A 532 3.73 30.68 10.60
N LYS A 533 4.50 29.59 10.60
CA LYS A 533 5.88 29.61 10.10
C LYS A 533 5.92 29.90 8.60
N ALA A 534 5.00 29.34 7.81
CA ALA A 534 4.92 29.59 6.37
C ALA A 534 4.64 31.06 6.04
N ARG A 535 3.84 31.78 6.86
CA ARG A 535 3.61 33.24 6.72
C ARG A 535 4.89 34.05 6.78
N SER A 536 5.83 33.62 7.63
CA SER A 536 7.12 34.30 7.81
C SER A 536 8.14 34.04 6.68
N MET A 537 7.87 33.07 5.79
CA MET A 537 8.81 32.64 4.76
C MET A 537 8.49 33.30 3.40
N ALA A 538 9.18 34.40 3.08
CA ALA A 538 9.13 34.97 1.74
C ALA A 538 9.86 34.07 0.73
N PRO A 539 9.22 33.62 -0.38
CA PRO A 539 9.92 32.85 -1.40
C PRO A 539 10.99 33.71 -2.09
N ALA A 540 12.20 33.19 -2.23
CA ALA A 540 13.23 33.84 -3.04
C ALA A 540 12.77 34.00 -4.49
N ALA A 541 13.04 35.16 -5.10
CA ALA A 541 12.74 35.42 -6.50
C ALA A 541 13.56 34.50 -7.42
N PHE A 542 12.98 34.11 -8.56
CA PHE A 542 13.75 33.38 -9.58
C PHE A 542 14.83 34.28 -10.17
N PRO A 543 16.06 33.77 -10.40
CA PRO A 543 17.11 34.54 -11.03
C PRO A 543 16.71 34.95 -12.44
N GLN A 544 16.96 36.20 -12.81
CA GLN A 544 16.65 36.76 -14.13
C GLN A 544 17.53 36.19 -15.26
N LYS A 545 18.73 35.68 -14.96
CA LYS A 545 19.67 35.16 -15.97
C LYS A 545 19.48 33.66 -16.15
N ALA A 546 18.95 33.26 -17.31
CA ALA A 546 18.72 31.85 -17.64
C ALA A 546 20.03 31.13 -17.99
N ALA A 547 20.22 29.91 -17.46
CA ALA A 547 21.25 29.00 -17.94
C ALA A 547 20.95 28.52 -19.38
N ALA A 548 21.95 28.05 -20.11
CA ALA A 548 21.75 27.47 -21.43
C ALA A 548 20.83 26.23 -21.36
N PRO A 549 19.97 26.00 -22.38
CA PRO A 549 19.06 24.86 -22.38
C PRO A 549 19.81 23.54 -22.46
N VAL A 550 19.23 22.50 -21.86
CA VAL A 550 19.80 21.17 -21.86
C VAL A 550 19.70 20.52 -23.26
N PRO A 551 20.78 19.89 -23.79
CA PRO A 551 20.78 19.30 -25.13
C PRO A 551 19.73 18.20 -25.34
N ALA A 552 19.19 18.07 -26.56
CA ALA A 552 18.24 17.00 -26.92
C ALA A 552 18.83 15.59 -26.74
N ALA A 553 20.10 15.40 -27.07
CA ALA A 553 20.81 14.13 -26.88
C ALA A 553 20.82 13.66 -25.42
N TYR A 554 20.89 14.60 -24.46
CA TYR A 554 20.82 14.28 -23.04
C TYR A 554 19.42 13.78 -22.63
N ARG A 555 18.36 14.47 -23.09
CA ARG A 555 16.97 14.09 -22.83
C ARG A 555 16.65 12.71 -23.38
N ASN A 556 17.05 12.43 -24.64
CA ASN A 556 16.88 11.13 -25.25
C ASN A 556 17.68 10.03 -24.50
N GLY A 557 18.88 10.38 -24.02
CA GLY A 557 19.68 9.47 -23.19
C GLY A 557 19.00 9.10 -21.87
N ILE A 558 18.31 10.04 -21.22
CA ILE A 558 17.51 9.76 -20.02
C ILE A 558 16.33 8.86 -20.37
N LEU A 559 15.56 9.22 -21.41
CA LEU A 559 14.39 8.43 -21.83
C LEU A 559 14.77 6.97 -22.09
N MET A 560 15.87 6.74 -22.82
CA MET A 560 16.37 5.40 -23.10
C MET A 560 16.74 4.63 -21.83
N ARG A 561 17.28 5.30 -20.80
CA ARG A 561 17.59 4.67 -19.51
C ARG A 561 16.34 4.37 -18.71
N VAL A 562 15.35 5.27 -18.71
CA VAL A 562 14.06 5.02 -18.03
C VAL A 562 13.36 3.82 -18.67
N LEU A 563 13.34 3.73 -20.01
CA LEU A 563 12.76 2.57 -20.71
C LEU A 563 13.56 1.28 -20.46
N ALA A 564 14.90 1.33 -20.48
CA ALA A 564 15.73 0.16 -20.18
C ALA A 564 15.55 -0.29 -18.72
N ALA A 565 15.47 0.65 -17.78
CA ALA A 565 15.26 0.37 -16.37
C ALA A 565 13.88 -0.25 -16.16
N THR A 566 12.82 0.30 -16.75
CA THR A 566 11.44 -0.20 -16.56
C THR A 566 11.18 -1.50 -17.34
N LEU A 567 11.16 -1.46 -18.67
CA LEU A 567 10.82 -2.61 -19.50
C LEU A 567 11.92 -3.69 -19.46
N GLY A 568 13.18 -3.27 -19.62
CA GLY A 568 14.31 -4.19 -19.61
C GLY A 568 14.57 -4.78 -18.22
N GLY A 569 14.44 -3.98 -17.17
CA GLY A 569 14.59 -4.44 -15.79
C GLY A 569 13.49 -5.41 -15.39
N TYR A 570 12.24 -5.13 -15.75
CA TYR A 570 11.12 -6.03 -15.50
C TYR A 570 11.28 -7.38 -16.22
N ALA A 571 11.68 -7.36 -17.49
CA ALA A 571 11.94 -8.58 -18.26
C ALA A 571 13.09 -9.42 -17.66
N ALA A 572 14.18 -8.77 -17.22
CA ALA A 572 15.30 -9.45 -16.56
C ALA A 572 14.88 -10.05 -15.21
N ALA A 573 14.10 -9.33 -14.41
CA ALA A 573 13.59 -9.82 -13.13
C ALA A 573 12.61 -11.00 -13.32
N SER A 574 11.74 -10.92 -14.33
CA SER A 574 10.84 -12.01 -14.72
C SER A 574 11.62 -13.24 -15.14
N GLY A 575 12.65 -13.08 -15.99
CA GLY A 575 13.52 -14.19 -16.39
C GLY A 575 14.23 -14.86 -15.21
N LEU A 576 14.67 -14.07 -14.22
CA LEU A 576 15.23 -14.62 -12.98
C LEU A 576 14.19 -15.41 -12.18
N ALA A 577 12.96 -14.90 -12.05
CA ALA A 577 11.87 -15.58 -11.35
C ALA A 577 11.48 -16.92 -12.01
N MET A 578 11.68 -17.05 -13.33
CA MET A 578 11.44 -18.29 -14.10
C MET A 578 12.61 -19.29 -14.03
N LEU A 579 13.86 -18.81 -13.94
CA LEU A 579 15.03 -19.69 -14.00
C LEU A 579 15.51 -20.18 -12.65
N LEU A 580 15.55 -19.28 -11.67
CA LEU A 580 16.10 -19.58 -10.37
C LEU A 580 15.41 -20.77 -9.67
N PRO A 581 14.10 -21.03 -9.87
CA PRO A 581 13.46 -22.23 -9.31
C PRO A 581 14.04 -23.57 -9.80
N LEU A 582 14.71 -23.60 -10.96
CA LEU A 582 15.31 -24.81 -11.52
C LEU A 582 16.58 -25.26 -10.80
N VAL A 583 17.23 -24.35 -10.06
CA VAL A 583 18.54 -24.60 -9.42
C VAL A 583 18.49 -24.54 -7.89
N LEU A 584 17.39 -24.04 -7.31
CA LEU A 584 17.25 -23.96 -5.85
C LEU A 584 16.99 -25.34 -5.25
N PRO A 585 17.72 -25.74 -4.18
CA PRO A 585 17.58 -27.06 -3.56
C PRO A 585 16.39 -27.09 -2.56
N MET A 586 15.17 -26.85 -3.06
CA MET A 586 13.94 -26.86 -2.26
C MET A 586 12.73 -27.31 -3.12
N ALA A 587 11.58 -27.49 -2.49
CA ALA A 587 10.36 -27.83 -3.22
C ALA A 587 10.04 -26.77 -4.28
N ARG A 588 9.57 -27.20 -5.46
CA ARG A 588 9.38 -26.32 -6.62
C ARG A 588 8.50 -25.10 -6.30
N ALA A 589 7.43 -25.27 -5.53
CA ALA A 589 6.54 -24.17 -5.16
C ALA A 589 7.23 -23.14 -4.26
N GLU A 590 8.03 -23.61 -3.28
CA GLU A 590 8.87 -22.75 -2.44
C GLU A 590 9.94 -22.03 -3.25
N ALA A 591 10.57 -22.74 -4.19
CA ALA A 591 11.59 -22.20 -5.07
C ALA A 591 11.03 -21.08 -5.95
N VAL A 592 9.81 -21.24 -6.49
CA VAL A 592 9.09 -20.19 -7.22
C VAL A 592 8.80 -18.99 -6.34
N LEU A 593 8.31 -19.20 -5.12
CA LEU A 593 8.06 -18.11 -4.18
C LEU A 593 9.36 -17.33 -3.90
N ALA A 594 10.40 -18.04 -3.43
CA ALA A 594 11.69 -17.44 -3.07
C ALA A 594 12.31 -16.67 -4.25
N SER A 595 12.25 -17.24 -5.45
CA SER A 595 12.76 -16.60 -6.67
C SER A 595 11.97 -15.34 -7.03
N THR A 596 10.65 -15.39 -6.85
CA THR A 596 9.78 -14.23 -7.11
C THR A 596 10.06 -13.09 -6.13
N LEU A 597 10.24 -13.39 -4.84
CA LEU A 597 10.62 -12.38 -3.85
C LEU A 597 12.00 -11.77 -4.17
N LEU A 598 13.00 -12.60 -4.49
CA LEU A 598 14.36 -12.13 -4.85
C LEU A 598 14.38 -11.28 -6.13
N SER A 599 13.41 -11.48 -7.03
CA SER A 599 13.34 -10.74 -8.29
C SER A 599 13.24 -9.22 -8.08
N PHE A 600 12.58 -8.73 -7.01
CA PHE A 600 12.50 -7.30 -6.72
C PHE A 600 13.85 -6.68 -6.33
N VAL A 601 14.68 -7.45 -5.61
CA VAL A 601 16.06 -7.05 -5.27
C VAL A 601 16.90 -7.00 -6.54
N ALA A 602 16.82 -8.03 -7.39
CA ALA A 602 17.51 -8.08 -8.67
C ALA A 602 17.07 -6.92 -9.58
N TYR A 603 15.78 -6.64 -9.64
CA TYR A 603 15.22 -5.53 -10.42
C TYR A 603 15.79 -4.20 -9.94
N THR A 604 15.84 -3.95 -8.63
CA THR A 604 16.49 -2.76 -8.06
C THR A 604 17.96 -2.67 -8.49
N GLY A 605 18.69 -3.79 -8.45
CA GLY A 605 20.07 -3.87 -8.93
C GLY A 605 20.21 -3.49 -10.42
N VAL A 606 19.30 -3.97 -11.28
CA VAL A 606 19.27 -3.61 -12.70
C VAL A 606 19.00 -2.12 -12.89
N ILE A 607 18.07 -1.52 -12.14
CA ILE A 607 17.82 -0.06 -12.20
C ILE A 607 19.09 0.72 -11.85
N ILE A 608 19.75 0.37 -10.74
CA ILE A 608 21.01 1.01 -10.32
C ILE A 608 22.09 0.86 -11.40
N TRP A 609 22.20 -0.34 -11.98
CA TRP A 609 23.14 -0.61 -13.07
C TRP A 609 22.84 0.23 -14.31
N VAL A 610 21.59 0.25 -14.80
CA VAL A 610 21.16 1.02 -15.98
C VAL A 610 21.50 2.50 -15.84
N PHE A 611 21.36 3.08 -14.65
CA PHE A 611 21.73 4.47 -14.40
C PHE A 611 23.21 4.69 -14.10
N SER A 612 24.00 3.63 -13.87
CA SER A 612 25.45 3.72 -13.67
C SER A 612 26.28 3.64 -14.96
N VAL A 613 25.78 2.95 -15.99
CA VAL A 613 26.53 2.70 -17.23
C VAL A 613 26.71 4.00 -18.02
N GLN A 614 27.89 4.23 -18.60
CA GLN A 614 28.19 5.49 -19.31
C GLN A 614 27.38 5.67 -20.61
N ALA A 615 27.10 4.60 -21.35
CA ALA A 615 26.41 4.63 -22.64
C ALA A 615 24.99 4.02 -22.56
N PRO A 616 23.92 4.73 -22.99
CA PRO A 616 22.54 4.21 -22.97
C PRO A 616 22.34 2.91 -23.76
N LYS A 617 23.07 2.73 -24.88
CA LYS A 617 22.99 1.49 -25.69
C LYS A 617 23.46 0.24 -24.91
N ARG A 618 24.48 0.39 -24.07
CA ARG A 618 25.00 -0.71 -23.24
C ARG A 618 24.00 -1.12 -22.15
N ALA A 619 23.20 -0.18 -21.65
CA ALA A 619 22.13 -0.49 -20.70
C ALA A 619 21.09 -1.43 -21.32
N TRP A 620 20.66 -1.15 -22.57
CA TRP A 620 19.76 -2.03 -23.30
C TRP A 620 20.39 -3.38 -23.64
N GLN A 621 21.64 -3.40 -24.09
CA GLN A 621 22.32 -4.66 -24.42
C GLN A 621 22.40 -5.59 -23.21
N GLY A 622 22.83 -5.10 -22.03
CA GLY A 622 22.91 -5.97 -20.86
C GLY A 622 21.54 -6.41 -20.33
N ALA A 623 20.54 -5.54 -20.33
CA ALA A 623 19.17 -5.93 -19.95
C ALA A 623 18.58 -6.98 -20.91
N PHE A 624 18.80 -6.78 -22.22
CA PHE A 624 18.38 -7.73 -23.25
C PHE A 624 19.11 -9.07 -23.15
N PHE A 625 20.44 -9.08 -22.99
CA PHE A 625 21.20 -10.33 -22.85
C PHE A 625 20.81 -11.11 -21.59
N LEU A 626 20.52 -10.42 -20.48
CA LEU A 626 19.99 -11.06 -19.28
C LEU A 626 18.62 -11.69 -19.55
N ALA A 627 17.68 -10.94 -20.13
CA ALA A 627 16.35 -11.45 -20.44
C ALA A 627 16.38 -12.60 -21.47
N ALA A 628 17.06 -12.42 -22.59
CA ALA A 628 17.18 -13.42 -23.66
C ALA A 628 17.93 -14.67 -23.20
N GLY A 629 18.99 -14.52 -22.40
CA GLY A 629 19.70 -15.63 -21.78
C GLY A 629 18.78 -16.42 -20.84
N CYS A 630 17.90 -15.72 -20.12
CA CYS A 630 16.91 -16.39 -19.26
C CYS A 630 15.91 -17.22 -20.07
N THR A 631 15.34 -16.63 -21.12
CA THR A 631 14.36 -17.32 -21.98
C THR A 631 14.97 -18.52 -22.71
N LEU A 632 16.19 -18.39 -23.24
CA LEU A 632 16.88 -19.49 -23.95
C LEU A 632 17.21 -20.66 -23.02
N THR A 633 17.63 -20.38 -21.79
CA THR A 633 17.96 -21.43 -20.81
C THR A 633 16.70 -22.19 -20.38
N LEU A 634 15.57 -21.49 -20.21
CA LEU A 634 14.29 -22.12 -19.89
C LEU A 634 13.78 -22.99 -21.05
N PHE A 635 13.94 -22.52 -22.28
CA PHE A 635 13.59 -23.30 -23.47
C PHE A 635 14.47 -24.56 -23.59
N ALA A 636 15.77 -24.44 -23.31
CA ALA A 636 16.69 -25.58 -23.30
C ALA A 636 16.37 -26.60 -22.20
N SER A 637 15.92 -26.16 -21.02
CA SER A 637 15.57 -27.06 -19.91
C SER A 637 14.20 -27.73 -20.04
N THR A 638 13.33 -27.23 -20.93
CA THR A 638 12.00 -27.79 -21.20
C THR A 638 11.94 -28.67 -22.46
N MET A 639 13.02 -28.72 -23.24
CA MET A 639 13.15 -29.62 -24.38
C MET A 639 13.24 -31.09 -23.91
N PRO A 640 12.42 -32.00 -24.46
CA PRO A 640 12.52 -33.42 -24.17
C PRO A 640 13.76 -34.00 -24.86
N GLY A 641 14.93 -33.93 -24.22
CA GLY A 641 16.16 -34.51 -24.77
C GLY A 641 17.51 -34.00 -24.24
N GLY A 642 17.57 -33.32 -23.09
CA GLY A 642 18.84 -32.91 -22.47
C GLY A 642 19.16 -33.75 -21.24
N MET A 643 20.20 -34.59 -21.33
CA MET A 643 20.82 -35.36 -20.24
C MET A 643 21.33 -34.49 -19.10
#